data_AF-R5I5H3-F1
#
_entry.id   AF-R5I5H3-F1
#
_cell.length_a   1.000
_cell.length_b   1.000
_cell.length_c   1.000
_cell.angle_alpha   90.00
_cell.angle_beta   90.00
_cell.angle_gamma   90.00
#
_symmetry.space_group_name_H-M   'P 1'
#
loop_
_entity.id
_entity.type
_entity.pdbx_description
1 polymer ?
#
loop_
_entity_poly.entity_id
_entity_poly.type
_entity_poly.pdbx_seq_one_letter_code
_entity_poly.pdbx_strand_id
1 'polypeptide(L)'
;MKQHTILLTVSLLLAVSSAGYPLSAQNSQEVLSRANQQYVLYESAKGDNSTEMYDHLYQSYTLYASLLDAYTDPNAMEAARNRLTQIYPALMNAAMFFSNMNDTQMAHKFGMAYILLPRNQAFTGGGLSRDEVYPQIVYNTGISAYKLQKLDDAVICFNEYLATGEADRAKDCIVFLNMIHMSRHNYAEQEKILQRAITEYPNTMDFYYNLINLYISTQNHKELMATIDKVLAVDPNDVNVLPIKARMEEAAGNVEEALELYRRLLSFFPEDLAIMKGIAKCSFKIGSEINNQAYAVVDEAEGMELRQKAYPYLYDARIYFERILEKEPTSAVYMKGLEECYKFMNMTAEATVLLSLIAEGGSYASFDEELQKYRRLATEIGMEDTVSTSAVLAGEPPLLTTLITGFTETNANKVIDAGESFSIEVSVRNSGMGDAHNVKLMLSENSGMDRFFEGNREIDAGIIKAGETQNFTFRYTLSETAPTAAANITVYTLEENGMDADPSSLLVNIQEMARPRLQIADHQYMSARGTSITLGDRGQLIVALQNVGRLPAKNTKITFECPTNIIPTDEIEIAIDSIKPGEVVPLTFDFLVNKRFALDSIPIGVKISEGSTFALVQDVFKVKLGEYLSTANKIVIEGKLDERPAINTDFSLTMESELLENVPAGTLHPNRYALIIGNEDYSIVGGSAEINVPFACNDAIVFKEYCIRTFGIPDDHIRFIDNATAGIMRESIDWLINIGKANPDAELFFYYSGHGSNDEASREPYLLPVDVTGKYIQLGISLNEMYAKLSEVPCQGSYVFLDACFSGGYKSKEPLVAQKGVRVVPKYSVMSGKLICFSSSSGEQTSSVFYDKRQGYFTYYLIKNIQDAKGNISLGDLYNRTREKVEAATAVSGKLQTPQVLVSPDWTDWNTKVLK
;
A
#
# COMPACT_ATOMS: atom_id res chain seq x y z
N MET A 1 28.78 -29.66 -29.98
CA MET A 1 28.54 -29.68 -31.44
C MET A 1 27.52 -28.59 -31.77
N LYS A 2 27.94 -27.61 -32.56
CA LYS A 2 27.19 -26.53 -33.25
C LYS A 2 26.56 -25.40 -32.41
N GLN A 3 27.14 -24.21 -32.60
CA GLN A 3 26.70 -22.89 -32.18
C GLN A 3 25.36 -22.52 -32.83
N HIS A 4 24.43 -21.94 -32.07
CA HIS A 4 23.20 -21.33 -32.57
C HIS A 4 23.41 -19.84 -32.82
N THR A 5 23.51 -19.47 -34.10
CA THR A 5 23.49 -18.09 -34.57
C THR A 5 22.04 -17.65 -34.78
N ILE A 6 21.65 -16.57 -34.11
CA ILE A 6 20.34 -15.91 -34.25
C ILE A 6 20.27 -15.21 -35.61
N LEU A 7 19.35 -15.62 -36.48
CA LEU A 7 19.00 -14.94 -37.73
C LEU A 7 17.62 -14.29 -37.54
N LEU A 8 17.61 -13.00 -37.21
CA LEU A 8 16.42 -12.15 -37.21
C LEU A 8 16.23 -11.62 -38.63
N THR A 9 15.35 -12.26 -39.41
CA THR A 9 14.94 -11.78 -40.73
C THR A 9 13.91 -10.67 -40.59
N VAL A 10 14.29 -9.51 -41.12
CA VAL A 10 13.46 -8.34 -41.41
C VAL A 10 12.31 -8.76 -42.35
N SER A 11 11.10 -8.93 -41.83
CA SER A 11 9.92 -9.29 -42.66
C SER A 11 8.58 -8.75 -42.14
N LEU A 12 8.55 -7.74 -41.27
CA LEU A 12 7.28 -7.21 -40.73
C LEU A 12 7.20 -5.69 -40.81
N LEU A 13 7.09 -5.17 -42.05
CA LEU A 13 6.68 -3.79 -42.29
C LEU A 13 5.91 -3.71 -43.64
N LEU A 14 4.93 -4.59 -43.81
CA LEU A 14 3.99 -4.59 -44.94
C LEU A 14 2.61 -5.03 -44.47
N ALA A 15 1.91 -4.21 -43.67
CA ALA A 15 0.47 -4.35 -43.48
C ALA A 15 -0.16 -3.10 -42.85
N VAL A 16 -0.40 -2.02 -43.64
CA VAL A 16 -1.64 -1.22 -43.52
C VAL A 16 -1.98 -0.59 -44.88
N SER A 17 -3.24 -0.77 -45.28
CA SER A 17 -4.00 -0.18 -46.39
C SER A 17 -3.89 -0.81 -47.79
N SER A 18 -4.79 -1.76 -48.00
CA SER A 18 -5.26 -2.29 -49.26
C SER A 18 -5.94 -1.24 -50.15
N ALA A 19 -5.35 -0.96 -51.31
CA ALA A 19 -6.07 -0.79 -52.55
C ALA A 19 -5.31 -1.61 -53.61
N GLY A 20 -5.94 -2.68 -54.09
CA GLY A 20 -5.27 -3.73 -54.84
C GLY A 20 -4.68 -3.27 -56.17
N TYR A 21 -3.37 -3.48 -56.31
CA TYR A 21 -2.71 -3.80 -57.58
C TYR A 21 -1.59 -4.81 -57.29
N PRO A 22 -1.45 -5.88 -58.09
CA PRO A 22 -0.34 -6.81 -57.94
C PRO A 22 0.97 -6.09 -58.27
N LEU A 23 1.91 -6.06 -57.33
CA LEU A 23 3.31 -5.64 -57.54
C LEU A 23 4.02 -6.69 -58.41
N SER A 24 3.71 -6.72 -59.69
CA SER A 24 4.56 -7.31 -60.72
C SER A 24 4.85 -6.25 -61.78
N ALA A 25 6.16 -5.96 -61.94
CA ALA A 25 6.77 -5.05 -62.91
C ALA A 25 6.63 -3.53 -62.68
N GLN A 26 7.24 -3.00 -61.61
CA GLN A 26 7.73 -1.61 -61.61
C GLN A 26 9.23 -1.59 -61.90
N ASN A 27 9.62 -0.87 -62.95
CA ASN A 27 11.01 -0.64 -63.33
C ASN A 27 11.71 0.17 -62.22
N SER A 28 12.92 -0.24 -61.79
CA SER A 28 13.72 0.49 -60.78
C SER A 28 13.87 1.97 -61.14
N GLN A 29 13.94 2.28 -62.45
CA GLN A 29 14.04 3.64 -62.97
C GLN A 29 12.76 4.46 -62.81
N GLU A 30 11.58 3.83 -62.87
CA GLU A 30 10.29 4.50 -62.68
C GLU A 30 10.06 4.85 -61.21
N VAL A 31 10.37 3.93 -60.30
CA VAL A 31 10.33 4.17 -58.85
C VAL A 31 11.33 5.27 -58.46
N LEU A 32 12.55 5.23 -59.01
CA LEU A 32 13.55 6.27 -58.80
C LEU A 32 13.10 7.64 -59.33
N SER A 33 12.48 7.68 -60.51
CA SER A 33 11.92 8.91 -61.08
C SER A 33 10.84 9.51 -60.16
N ARG A 34 9.91 8.68 -59.69
CA ARG A 34 8.86 9.10 -58.75
C ARG A 34 9.43 9.57 -57.41
N ALA A 35 10.44 8.88 -56.89
CA ALA A 35 11.12 9.27 -55.65
C ALA A 35 11.79 10.65 -55.77
N ASN A 36 12.47 10.90 -56.89
CA ASN A 36 13.07 12.20 -57.21
C ASN A 36 12.00 13.29 -57.35
N GLN A 37 10.86 13.00 -57.98
CA GLN A 37 9.75 13.96 -58.10
C GLN A 37 9.22 14.38 -56.73
N GLN A 38 8.97 13.43 -55.83
CA GLN A 38 8.52 13.74 -54.47
C GLN A 38 9.56 14.54 -53.69
N TYR A 39 10.85 14.26 -53.88
CA TYR A 39 11.93 15.04 -53.26
C TYR A 39 11.94 16.50 -53.74
N VAL A 40 11.76 16.73 -55.04
CA VAL A 40 11.69 18.10 -55.60
C VAL A 40 10.49 18.87 -55.03
N LEU A 41 9.33 18.20 -54.91
CA LEU A 41 8.14 18.80 -54.30
C LEU A 41 8.40 19.18 -52.83
N TYR A 42 9.03 18.29 -52.07
CA TYR A 42 9.48 18.57 -50.71
C TYR A 42 10.40 19.81 -50.63
N GLU A 43 11.45 19.88 -51.45
CA GLU A 43 12.36 21.03 -51.44
C GLU A 43 11.67 22.32 -51.91
N SER A 44 10.67 22.25 -52.80
CA SER A 44 9.90 23.42 -53.25
C SER A 44 8.94 23.96 -52.18
N ALA A 45 8.44 23.09 -51.30
CA ALA A 45 7.54 23.45 -50.19
C ALA A 45 8.30 23.84 -48.91
N LYS A 46 9.64 23.82 -48.95
CA LYS A 46 10.53 24.03 -47.81
C LYS A 46 10.50 25.51 -47.39
N GLY A 47 9.78 25.81 -46.32
CA GLY A 47 9.64 27.15 -45.76
C GLY A 47 8.25 27.46 -45.20
N ASP A 48 7.22 26.75 -45.69
CA ASP A 48 5.82 26.98 -45.31
C ASP A 48 5.36 26.11 -44.11
N ASN A 49 6.21 25.18 -43.63
CA ASN A 49 5.92 24.22 -42.54
C ASN A 49 4.54 23.53 -42.66
N SER A 50 4.09 23.25 -43.89
CA SER A 50 2.79 22.64 -44.17
C SER A 50 2.82 21.12 -44.01
N THR A 51 1.67 20.51 -43.68
CA THR A 51 1.50 19.05 -43.66
C THR A 51 1.88 18.41 -45.01
N GLU A 52 1.60 19.12 -46.12
CA GLU A 52 1.93 18.69 -47.48
C GLU A 52 3.44 18.55 -47.72
N MET A 53 4.27 19.45 -47.17
CA MET A 53 5.73 19.34 -47.21
C MET A 53 6.20 18.02 -46.58
N TYR A 54 5.68 17.69 -45.39
CA TYR A 54 6.05 16.46 -44.69
C TYR A 54 5.51 15.21 -45.38
N ASP A 55 4.34 15.28 -46.02
CA ASP A 55 3.84 14.16 -46.83
C ASP A 55 4.74 13.86 -48.02
N HIS A 56 5.22 14.89 -48.75
CA HIS A 56 6.21 14.72 -49.81
C HIS A 56 7.53 14.14 -49.30
N LEU A 57 8.00 14.61 -48.14
CA LEU A 57 9.21 14.09 -47.49
C LEU A 57 9.08 12.59 -47.21
N TYR A 58 7.98 12.17 -46.59
CA TYR A 58 7.77 10.77 -46.23
C TYR A 58 7.57 9.88 -47.46
N GLN A 59 6.82 10.34 -48.46
CA GLN A 59 6.66 9.61 -49.72
C GLN A 59 8.01 9.42 -50.43
N SER A 60 8.83 10.48 -50.47
CA SER A 60 10.19 10.40 -51.01
C SER A 60 11.03 9.36 -50.25
N TYR A 61 11.05 9.43 -48.92
CA TYR A 61 11.74 8.46 -48.06
C TYR A 61 11.30 7.02 -48.35
N THR A 62 9.99 6.72 -48.34
CA THR A 62 9.48 5.36 -48.53
C THR A 62 9.84 4.78 -49.90
N LEU A 63 9.79 5.58 -50.97
CA LEU A 63 10.17 5.14 -52.31
C LEU A 63 11.66 4.84 -52.41
N TYR A 64 12.53 5.69 -51.85
CA TYR A 64 13.98 5.40 -51.83
C TYR A 64 14.32 4.20 -50.95
N ALA A 65 13.67 4.05 -49.79
CA ALA A 65 13.85 2.89 -48.92
C ALA A 65 13.47 1.59 -49.65
N SER A 66 12.36 1.59 -50.40
CA SER A 66 11.94 0.43 -51.19
C SER A 66 12.94 0.02 -52.27
N LEU A 67 13.70 0.98 -52.83
CA LEU A 67 14.77 0.69 -53.80
C LEU A 67 15.96 -0.03 -53.17
N LEU A 68 16.19 0.15 -51.86
CA LEU A 68 17.24 -0.57 -51.13
C LEU A 68 16.83 -2.00 -50.76
N ASP A 69 15.54 -2.21 -50.50
CA ASP A 69 15.04 -3.50 -49.97
C ASP A 69 14.61 -4.48 -51.08
N ALA A 70 14.12 -3.99 -52.23
CA ALA A 70 13.46 -4.82 -53.25
C ALA A 70 14.23 -5.01 -54.57
N TYR A 71 15.33 -4.28 -54.80
CA TYR A 71 15.98 -4.22 -56.11
C TYR A 71 17.48 -4.52 -56.03
N THR A 72 18.02 -5.10 -57.11
CA THR A 72 19.45 -5.44 -57.26
C THR A 72 20.19 -4.50 -58.22
N ASP A 73 19.52 -3.46 -58.75
CA ASP A 73 20.11 -2.47 -59.65
C ASP A 73 21.10 -1.56 -58.90
N PRO A 74 22.42 -1.70 -59.13
CA PRO A 74 23.42 -1.00 -58.33
C PRO A 74 23.32 0.53 -58.44
N ASN A 75 22.93 1.05 -59.62
CA ASN A 75 22.86 2.48 -59.87
C ASN A 75 21.68 3.12 -59.14
N ALA A 76 20.52 2.44 -59.14
CA ALA A 76 19.35 2.89 -58.41
C ALA A 76 19.56 2.83 -56.89
N MET A 77 20.22 1.78 -56.41
CA MET A 77 20.57 1.64 -54.99
C MET A 77 21.57 2.72 -54.52
N GLU A 78 22.57 3.06 -55.33
CA GLU A 78 23.53 4.12 -55.01
C GLU A 78 22.84 5.50 -54.98
N ALA A 79 21.98 5.79 -55.97
CA ALA A 79 21.18 7.02 -55.99
C ALA A 79 20.24 7.12 -54.77
N ALA A 80 19.58 6.02 -54.41
CA ALA A 80 18.71 5.95 -53.23
C ALA A 80 19.49 6.17 -51.94
N ARG A 81 20.66 5.53 -51.79
CA ARG A 81 21.54 5.70 -50.62
C ARG A 81 21.95 7.17 -50.45
N ASN A 82 22.45 7.78 -51.54
CA ASN A 82 22.88 9.18 -51.51
C ASN A 82 21.75 10.13 -51.12
N ARG A 83 20.53 9.89 -51.62
CA ARG A 83 19.40 10.76 -51.28
C ARG A 83 18.87 10.54 -49.87
N LEU A 84 18.82 9.29 -49.40
CA LEU A 84 18.41 8.97 -48.03
C LEU A 84 19.37 9.60 -47.01
N THR A 85 20.67 9.66 -47.30
CA THR A 85 21.65 10.44 -46.50
C THR A 85 21.30 11.93 -46.44
N GLN A 86 20.84 12.52 -47.54
CA GLN A 86 20.44 13.95 -47.57
C GLN A 86 19.12 14.21 -46.84
N ILE A 87 18.17 13.27 -46.90
CA ILE A 87 16.85 13.38 -46.27
C ILE A 87 16.90 13.08 -44.76
N TYR A 88 17.90 12.32 -44.29
CA TYR A 88 17.97 11.87 -42.90
C TYR A 88 17.84 12.97 -41.83
N PRO A 89 18.51 14.14 -41.92
CA PRO A 89 18.29 15.25 -40.98
C PRO A 89 16.87 15.83 -41.03
N ALA A 90 16.20 15.76 -42.18
CA ALA A 90 14.81 16.21 -42.31
C ALA A 90 13.83 15.26 -41.63
N LEU A 91 14.11 13.94 -41.61
CA LEU A 91 13.33 12.97 -40.83
C LEU A 91 13.43 13.25 -39.33
N MET A 92 14.64 13.56 -38.84
CA MET A 92 14.88 13.98 -37.46
C MET A 92 14.03 15.22 -37.10
N ASN A 93 14.10 16.27 -37.92
CA ASN A 93 13.35 17.50 -37.70
C ASN A 93 11.83 17.29 -37.74
N ALA A 94 11.34 16.44 -38.65
CA ALA A 94 9.93 16.07 -38.72
C ALA A 94 9.48 15.34 -37.45
N ALA A 95 10.25 14.35 -36.98
CA ALA A 95 9.95 13.61 -35.76
C ALA A 95 9.85 14.53 -34.54
N MET A 96 10.78 15.47 -34.39
CA MET A 96 10.74 16.47 -33.31
C MET A 96 9.57 17.44 -33.43
N PHE A 97 9.29 17.93 -34.64
CA PHE A 97 8.18 18.85 -34.90
C PHE A 97 6.84 18.23 -34.50
N PHE A 98 6.54 17.02 -34.99
CA PHE A 98 5.28 16.34 -34.66
C PHE A 98 5.21 15.88 -33.21
N SER A 99 6.35 15.51 -32.60
CA SER A 99 6.41 15.24 -31.16
C SER A 99 6.04 16.49 -30.34
N ASN A 100 6.49 17.68 -30.74
CA ASN A 100 6.17 18.94 -30.06
C ASN A 100 4.71 19.37 -30.28
N MET A 101 4.09 18.97 -31.39
CA MET A 101 2.66 19.20 -31.67
C MET A 101 1.73 18.17 -31.04
N ASN A 102 2.26 17.17 -30.32
CA ASN A 102 1.52 16.01 -29.81
C ASN A 102 0.78 15.20 -30.90
N ASP A 103 1.19 15.29 -32.16
CA ASP A 103 0.68 14.44 -33.22
C ASP A 103 1.34 13.06 -33.11
N THR A 104 0.69 12.19 -32.36
CA THR A 104 1.21 10.86 -32.01
C THR A 104 1.43 9.99 -33.25
N GLN A 105 0.58 10.13 -34.28
CA GLN A 105 0.68 9.32 -35.49
C GLN A 105 1.87 9.73 -36.34
N MET A 106 2.05 11.04 -36.56
CA MET A 106 3.18 11.54 -37.36
C MET A 106 4.50 11.46 -36.61
N ALA A 107 4.52 11.71 -35.29
CA ALA A 107 5.71 11.53 -34.46
C ALA A 107 6.22 10.08 -34.51
N HIS A 108 5.31 9.09 -34.36
CA HIS A 108 5.63 7.67 -34.56
C HIS A 108 6.21 7.39 -35.95
N LYS A 109 5.50 7.88 -36.99
CA LYS A 109 5.81 7.63 -38.40
C LYS A 109 7.21 8.13 -38.80
N PHE A 110 7.55 9.38 -38.51
CA PHE A 110 8.86 9.95 -38.84
C PHE A 110 9.96 9.47 -37.88
N GLY A 111 9.63 9.28 -36.61
CA GLY A 111 10.55 8.74 -35.61
C GLY A 111 11.05 7.35 -36.00
N MET A 112 10.15 6.44 -36.37
CA MET A 112 10.54 5.10 -36.82
C MET A 112 11.38 5.13 -38.10
N ALA A 113 11.06 6.01 -39.05
CA ALA A 113 11.85 6.19 -40.27
C ALA A 113 13.30 6.63 -39.96
N TYR A 114 13.46 7.56 -39.02
CA TYR A 114 14.77 8.02 -38.55
C TYR A 114 15.54 6.93 -37.78
N ILE A 115 14.88 6.18 -36.90
CA ILE A 115 15.51 5.14 -36.06
C ILE A 115 15.94 3.91 -36.87
N LEU A 116 15.13 3.48 -37.84
CA LEU A 116 15.38 2.24 -38.60
C LEU A 116 16.34 2.43 -39.77
N LEU A 117 16.42 3.62 -40.37
CA LEU A 117 17.24 3.83 -41.56
C LEU A 117 18.74 3.51 -41.36
N PRO A 118 19.40 3.92 -40.25
CA PRO A 118 20.79 3.55 -39.97
C PRO A 118 21.01 2.04 -39.81
N ARG A 119 19.95 1.27 -39.51
CA ARG A 119 20.02 -0.19 -39.35
C ARG A 119 19.87 -0.95 -40.67
N ASN A 120 19.53 -0.27 -41.77
CA ASN A 120 19.44 -0.92 -43.09
C ASN A 120 20.83 -1.38 -43.54
N GLN A 121 20.91 -2.59 -44.13
CA GLN A 121 22.17 -3.20 -44.56
C GLN A 121 23.00 -2.29 -45.49
N ALA A 122 22.34 -1.45 -46.29
CA ALA A 122 22.98 -0.49 -47.19
C ALA A 122 23.82 0.58 -46.48
N PHE A 123 23.63 0.81 -45.18
CA PHE A 123 24.32 1.83 -44.38
C PHE A 123 25.30 1.26 -43.33
N THR A 124 25.53 -0.06 -43.33
CA THR A 124 26.40 -0.76 -42.36
C THR A 124 27.87 -0.31 -42.34
N GLY A 125 28.35 0.36 -43.39
CA GLY A 125 29.71 0.93 -43.50
C GLY A 125 29.88 2.35 -42.94
N GLY A 126 28.84 2.90 -42.29
CA GLY A 126 28.81 4.30 -41.84
C GLY A 126 28.23 5.25 -42.88
N GLY A 127 27.75 6.41 -42.41
CA GLY A 127 27.17 7.46 -43.28
C GLY A 127 25.98 8.20 -42.67
N LEU A 128 25.33 7.62 -41.65
CA LEU A 128 24.26 8.27 -40.88
C LEU A 128 24.70 8.33 -39.42
N SER A 129 24.95 9.55 -38.91
CA SER A 129 25.36 9.76 -37.52
C SER A 129 24.14 9.76 -36.59
N ARG A 130 24.31 9.26 -35.36
CA ARG A 130 23.34 9.49 -34.28
C ARG A 130 23.72 10.80 -33.62
N ASP A 131 22.80 11.76 -33.62
CA ASP A 131 23.03 13.08 -33.02
C ASP A 131 22.73 13.06 -31.52
N GLU A 132 23.08 14.13 -30.80
CA GLU A 132 22.86 14.26 -29.34
C GLU A 132 21.37 14.13 -28.96
N VAL A 133 20.47 14.53 -29.86
CA VAL A 133 19.01 14.42 -29.67
C VAL A 133 18.44 13.02 -29.97
N TYR A 134 19.27 12.08 -30.44
CA TYR A 134 18.84 10.74 -30.84
C TYR A 134 18.11 9.98 -29.72
N PRO A 135 18.61 9.92 -28.46
CA PRO A 135 17.92 9.22 -27.38
C PRO A 135 16.53 9.80 -27.11
N GLN A 136 16.38 11.14 -27.14
CA GLN A 136 15.10 11.81 -26.95
C GLN A 136 14.07 11.43 -28.01
N ILE A 137 14.49 11.38 -29.29
CA ILE A 137 13.61 10.99 -30.40
C ILE A 137 13.22 9.51 -30.27
N VAL A 138 14.17 8.64 -29.92
CA VAL A 138 13.91 7.21 -29.69
C VAL A 138 12.88 7.01 -28.59
N TYR A 139 13.03 7.70 -27.45
CA TYR A 139 12.08 7.63 -26.34
C TYR A 139 10.69 8.12 -26.76
N ASN A 140 10.57 9.32 -27.33
CA ASN A 140 9.29 9.90 -27.75
C ASN A 140 8.57 9.03 -28.79
N THR A 141 9.33 8.43 -29.71
CA THR A 141 8.81 7.49 -30.71
C THR A 141 8.30 6.21 -30.05
N GLY A 142 9.02 5.67 -29.06
CA GLY A 142 8.60 4.51 -28.29
C GLY A 142 7.29 4.75 -27.53
N ILE A 143 7.14 5.90 -26.89
CA ILE A 143 5.89 6.31 -26.24
C ILE A 143 4.76 6.43 -27.25
N SER A 144 5.02 7.06 -28.40
CA SER A 144 4.02 7.22 -29.46
C SER A 144 3.58 5.87 -30.03
N ALA A 145 4.52 4.94 -30.24
CA ALA A 145 4.24 3.57 -30.65
C ALA A 145 3.35 2.83 -29.63
N TYR A 146 3.70 2.94 -28.35
CA TYR A 146 2.94 2.32 -27.26
C TYR A 146 1.50 2.85 -27.19
N LYS A 147 1.30 4.18 -27.27
CA LYS A 147 -0.03 4.82 -27.31
C LYS A 147 -0.88 4.34 -28.48
N LEU A 148 -0.25 4.11 -29.63
CA LEU A 148 -0.91 3.59 -30.84
C LEU A 148 -1.13 2.07 -30.81
N GLN A 149 -0.81 1.39 -29.71
CA GLN A 149 -0.85 -0.08 -29.58
C GLN A 149 0.06 -0.80 -30.58
N LYS A 150 1.07 -0.12 -31.13
CA LYS A 150 2.11 -0.69 -31.99
C LYS A 150 3.25 -1.23 -31.12
N LEU A 151 2.96 -2.30 -30.40
CA LEU A 151 3.82 -2.78 -29.32
C LEU A 151 5.19 -3.30 -29.82
N ASP A 152 5.29 -3.83 -31.05
CA ASP A 152 6.59 -4.24 -31.63
C ASP A 152 7.53 -3.05 -31.88
N ASP A 153 6.99 -1.97 -32.45
CA ASP A 153 7.74 -0.72 -32.67
C ASP A 153 8.18 -0.10 -31.34
N ALA A 154 7.31 -0.16 -30.32
CA ALA A 154 7.62 0.31 -28.97
C ALA A 154 8.80 -0.48 -28.36
N VAL A 155 8.78 -1.81 -28.47
CA VAL A 155 9.89 -2.67 -28.00
C VAL A 155 11.19 -2.35 -28.72
N ILE A 156 11.16 -2.09 -30.03
CA ILE A 156 12.34 -1.66 -30.81
C ILE A 156 12.89 -0.36 -30.23
N CYS A 157 12.03 0.64 -30.01
CA CYS A 157 12.42 1.96 -29.52
C CYS A 157 12.99 1.87 -28.09
N PHE A 158 12.32 1.21 -27.16
CA PHE A 158 12.79 1.15 -25.78
C PHE A 158 14.11 0.37 -25.66
N ASN A 159 14.30 -0.72 -26.41
CA ASN A 159 15.59 -1.40 -26.46
C ASN A 159 16.68 -0.54 -27.10
N GLU A 160 16.36 0.22 -28.15
CA GLU A 160 17.30 1.16 -28.77
C GLU A 160 17.68 2.27 -27.79
N TYR A 161 16.73 2.80 -27.02
CA TYR A 161 17.01 3.79 -25.98
C TYR A 161 17.99 3.22 -24.96
N LEU A 162 17.72 2.02 -24.43
CA LEU A 162 18.60 1.36 -23.48
C LEU A 162 19.99 1.07 -24.04
N ALA A 163 20.13 0.91 -25.36
CA ALA A 163 21.42 0.73 -26.03
C ALA A 163 22.22 2.04 -26.19
N THR A 164 21.59 3.21 -26.03
CA THR A 164 22.30 4.50 -26.04
C THR A 164 23.15 4.73 -24.79
N GLY A 165 22.79 4.10 -23.67
CA GLY A 165 23.44 4.28 -22.37
C GLY A 165 22.92 5.47 -21.56
N GLU A 166 21.94 6.23 -22.07
CA GLU A 166 21.34 7.36 -21.36
C GLU A 166 20.52 6.92 -20.13
N ALA A 167 20.83 7.51 -18.97
CA ALA A 167 20.22 7.12 -17.71
C ALA A 167 18.81 7.71 -17.49
N ASP A 168 18.56 8.93 -17.97
CA ASP A 168 17.38 9.74 -17.61
C ASP A 168 16.03 9.04 -17.80
N ARG A 169 15.90 8.23 -18.85
CA ARG A 169 14.67 7.46 -19.17
C ARG A 169 14.87 5.95 -19.21
N ALA A 170 16.02 5.44 -18.73
CA ALA A 170 16.30 4.02 -18.77
C ALA A 170 15.29 3.21 -17.94
N LYS A 171 14.98 3.68 -16.73
CA LYS A 171 13.97 3.06 -15.85
C LYS A 171 12.57 3.04 -16.49
N ASP A 172 12.16 4.15 -17.10
CA ASP A 172 10.87 4.25 -17.81
C ASP A 172 10.78 3.20 -18.94
N CYS A 173 11.82 3.09 -19.76
CA CYS A 173 11.89 2.11 -20.84
C CYS A 173 11.76 0.66 -20.33
N ILE A 174 12.40 0.34 -19.21
CA ILE A 174 12.32 -0.98 -18.56
C ILE A 174 10.89 -1.28 -18.09
N VAL A 175 10.21 -0.30 -17.48
CA VAL A 175 8.81 -0.44 -17.05
C VAL A 175 7.90 -0.71 -18.24
N PHE A 176 8.02 0.07 -19.33
CA PHE A 176 7.22 -0.16 -20.53
C PHE A 176 7.49 -1.52 -21.16
N LEU A 177 8.76 -1.95 -21.25
CA LEU A 177 9.11 -3.28 -21.75
C LEU A 177 8.48 -4.39 -20.88
N ASN A 178 8.54 -4.28 -19.55
CA ASN A 178 7.88 -5.22 -18.65
C ASN A 178 6.36 -5.28 -18.92
N MET A 179 5.68 -4.14 -19.01
CA MET A 179 4.24 -4.08 -19.29
C MET A 179 3.88 -4.70 -20.65
N ILE A 180 4.68 -4.42 -21.69
CA ILE A 180 4.46 -4.98 -23.03
C ILE A 180 4.62 -6.50 -23.00
N HIS A 181 5.71 -7.01 -22.42
CA HIS A 181 5.94 -8.46 -22.35
C HIS A 181 4.90 -9.17 -21.49
N MET A 182 4.45 -8.54 -20.39
CA MET A 182 3.35 -9.02 -19.56
C MET A 182 2.05 -9.14 -20.36
N SER A 183 1.64 -8.08 -21.08
CA SER A 183 0.41 -8.06 -21.89
C SER A 183 0.39 -9.10 -23.01
N ARG A 184 1.57 -9.51 -23.48
CA ARG A 184 1.76 -10.51 -24.55
C ARG A 184 2.00 -11.93 -24.03
N HIS A 185 2.01 -12.12 -22.70
CA HIS A 185 2.40 -13.37 -22.05
C HIS A 185 3.78 -13.88 -22.50
N ASN A 186 4.70 -12.97 -22.87
CA ASN A 186 6.07 -13.31 -23.26
C ASN A 186 6.96 -13.35 -22.00
N TYR A 187 6.73 -14.38 -21.19
CA TYR A 187 7.33 -14.53 -19.86
C TYR A 187 8.86 -14.60 -19.88
N ALA A 188 9.47 -15.20 -20.90
CA ALA A 188 10.93 -15.34 -20.99
C ALA A 188 11.65 -13.98 -21.15
N GLU A 189 11.14 -13.10 -22.02
CA GLU A 189 11.71 -11.76 -22.16
C GLU A 189 11.31 -10.86 -20.98
N GLN A 190 10.11 -11.03 -20.42
CA GLN A 190 9.71 -10.32 -19.21
C GLN A 190 10.68 -10.59 -18.04
N GLU A 191 11.02 -11.85 -17.81
CA GLU A 191 11.96 -12.27 -16.76
C GLU A 191 13.31 -11.59 -16.94
N LYS A 192 13.86 -11.63 -18.16
CA LYS A 192 15.14 -11.03 -18.49
C LYS A 192 15.15 -9.52 -18.25
N ILE A 193 14.06 -8.82 -18.61
CA ILE A 193 13.91 -7.38 -18.36
C ILE A 193 13.85 -7.09 -16.86
N LEU A 194 13.09 -7.87 -16.09
CA LEU A 194 12.97 -7.68 -14.63
C LEU A 194 14.28 -8.00 -13.89
N GLN A 195 15.00 -9.06 -14.28
CA GLN A 195 16.31 -9.38 -13.72
C GLN A 195 17.34 -8.27 -13.98
N ARG A 196 17.33 -7.71 -15.19
CA ARG A 196 18.14 -6.54 -15.53
C ARG A 196 17.73 -5.34 -14.67
N ALA A 197 16.43 -5.09 -14.51
CA ALA A 197 15.90 -4.00 -13.70
C ALA A 197 16.36 -4.09 -12.24
N ILE A 198 16.33 -5.29 -11.64
CA ILE A 198 16.79 -5.53 -10.27
C ILE A 198 18.30 -5.32 -10.15
N THR A 199 19.07 -5.67 -11.18
CA THR A 199 20.53 -5.45 -11.19
C THR A 199 20.87 -3.95 -11.26
N GLU A 200 20.13 -3.18 -12.07
CA GLU A 200 20.36 -1.74 -12.24
C GLU A 200 19.73 -0.89 -11.11
N TYR A 201 18.63 -1.36 -10.51
CA TYR A 201 17.84 -0.64 -9.51
C TYR A 201 17.51 -1.52 -8.29
N PRO A 202 18.52 -1.98 -7.52
CA PRO A 202 18.35 -3.00 -6.46
C PRO A 202 17.42 -2.56 -5.32
N ASN A 203 17.21 -1.25 -5.12
CA ASN A 203 16.35 -0.72 -4.06
C ASN A 203 14.89 -0.49 -4.52
N THR A 204 14.51 -0.91 -5.73
CA THR A 204 13.14 -0.74 -6.25
C THR A 204 12.33 -2.03 -6.07
N MET A 205 11.51 -2.10 -5.01
CA MET A 205 10.71 -3.30 -4.67
C MET A 205 9.70 -3.70 -5.77
N ASP A 206 9.19 -2.74 -6.54
CA ASP A 206 8.23 -2.99 -7.63
C ASP A 206 8.73 -4.04 -8.64
N PHE A 207 10.04 -4.08 -8.94
CA PHE A 207 10.60 -5.07 -9.85
C PHE A 207 10.62 -6.48 -9.26
N TYR A 208 10.79 -6.59 -7.93
CA TYR A 208 10.70 -7.86 -7.22
C TYR A 208 9.26 -8.37 -7.18
N TYR A 209 8.26 -7.52 -6.90
CA TYR A 209 6.85 -7.93 -6.92
C TYR A 209 6.39 -8.37 -8.32
N ASN A 210 6.80 -7.65 -9.37
CA ASN A 210 6.51 -8.05 -10.74
C ASN A 210 7.15 -9.39 -11.11
N LEU A 211 8.36 -9.66 -10.60
CA LEU A 211 9.06 -10.93 -10.80
C LEU A 211 8.38 -12.09 -10.03
N ILE A 212 7.89 -11.81 -8.81
CA ILE A 212 7.06 -12.74 -8.03
C ILE A 212 5.78 -13.10 -8.80
N ASN A 213 5.05 -12.12 -9.32
CA ASN A 213 3.83 -12.35 -10.09
C ASN A 213 4.08 -13.16 -11.37
N LEU A 214 5.22 -12.92 -12.03
CA LEU A 214 5.68 -13.71 -13.16
C LEU A 214 5.95 -15.17 -12.76
N TYR A 215 6.65 -15.40 -11.65
CA TYR A 215 6.94 -16.76 -11.18
C TYR A 215 5.71 -17.52 -10.69
N ILE A 216 4.71 -16.82 -10.13
CA ILE A 216 3.39 -17.40 -9.84
C ILE A 216 2.70 -17.84 -11.14
N SER A 217 2.68 -16.96 -12.15
CA SER A 217 2.04 -17.23 -13.44
C SER A 217 2.69 -18.38 -14.22
N THR A 218 4.00 -18.56 -14.05
CA THR A 218 4.79 -19.62 -14.69
C THR A 218 4.95 -20.88 -13.83
N GLN A 219 4.39 -20.88 -12.62
CA GLN A 219 4.52 -21.97 -11.63
C GLN A 219 5.99 -22.32 -11.30
N ASN A 220 6.90 -21.35 -11.39
CA ASN A 220 8.31 -21.55 -11.07
C ASN A 220 8.55 -21.36 -9.56
N HIS A 221 8.18 -22.37 -8.77
CA HIS A 221 8.21 -22.29 -7.31
C HIS A 221 9.61 -22.02 -6.72
N LYS A 222 10.66 -22.52 -7.37
CA LYS A 222 12.04 -22.36 -6.88
C LYS A 222 12.48 -20.90 -6.92
N GLU A 223 12.33 -20.25 -8.07
CA GLU A 223 12.73 -18.84 -8.23
C GLU A 223 11.74 -17.89 -7.53
N LEU A 224 10.47 -18.28 -7.40
CA LEU A 224 9.48 -17.59 -6.58
C LEU A 224 9.96 -17.45 -5.13
N MET A 225 10.29 -18.56 -4.48
CA MET A 225 10.73 -18.55 -3.07
C MET A 225 12.03 -17.75 -2.90
N ALA A 226 13.00 -17.94 -3.79
CA ALA A 226 14.25 -17.18 -3.76
C ALA A 226 14.04 -15.67 -3.92
N THR A 227 13.01 -15.25 -4.67
CA THR A 227 12.67 -13.84 -4.84
C THR A 227 11.91 -13.29 -3.64
N ILE A 228 10.98 -14.07 -3.08
CA ILE A 228 10.27 -13.73 -1.84
C ILE A 228 11.25 -13.55 -0.68
N ASP A 229 12.23 -14.44 -0.51
CA ASP A 229 13.21 -14.34 0.57
C ASP A 229 14.08 -13.08 0.44
N LYS A 230 14.36 -12.61 -0.77
CA LYS A 230 15.07 -11.34 -0.98
C LYS A 230 14.23 -10.14 -0.55
N VAL A 231 12.92 -10.16 -0.81
CA VAL A 231 12.00 -9.10 -0.35
C VAL A 231 11.92 -9.12 1.18
N LEU A 232 11.70 -10.30 1.76
CA LEU A 232 11.59 -10.47 3.22
C LEU A 232 12.91 -10.22 3.98
N ALA A 233 14.06 -10.29 3.31
CA ALA A 233 15.34 -9.88 3.90
C ALA A 233 15.43 -8.35 4.09
N VAL A 234 14.70 -7.57 3.28
CA VAL A 234 14.65 -6.10 3.40
C VAL A 234 13.51 -5.69 4.32
N ASP A 235 12.32 -6.23 4.11
CA ASP A 235 11.19 -6.05 5.01
C ASP A 235 10.62 -7.41 5.43
N PRO A 236 10.98 -7.90 6.62
CA PRO A 236 10.46 -9.16 7.13
C PRO A 236 8.94 -9.21 7.20
N ASN A 237 8.24 -8.08 7.36
CA ASN A 237 6.78 -8.00 7.56
C ASN A 237 6.01 -7.64 6.28
N ASP A 238 6.63 -7.74 5.10
CA ASP A 238 5.99 -7.33 3.85
C ASP A 238 4.70 -8.16 3.58
N VAL A 239 3.56 -7.49 3.76
CA VAL A 239 2.21 -8.09 3.66
C VAL A 239 1.84 -8.51 2.24
N ASN A 240 2.57 -8.08 1.21
CA ASN A 240 2.31 -8.47 -0.16
C ASN A 240 2.88 -9.85 -0.48
N VAL A 241 4.01 -10.23 0.14
CA VAL A 241 4.72 -11.48 -0.17
C VAL A 241 4.57 -12.53 0.92
N LEU A 242 4.35 -12.12 2.16
CA LEU A 242 4.19 -13.01 3.31
C LEU A 242 3.03 -14.02 3.16
N PRO A 243 1.83 -13.66 2.64
CA PRO A 243 0.76 -14.62 2.37
C PRO A 243 1.11 -15.64 1.30
N ILE A 244 1.93 -15.23 0.32
CA ILE A 244 2.39 -16.11 -0.76
C ILE A 244 3.36 -17.14 -0.17
N LYS A 245 4.30 -16.71 0.68
CA LYS A 245 5.23 -17.61 1.39
C LYS A 245 4.48 -18.63 2.24
N ALA A 246 3.53 -18.18 3.07
CA ALA A 246 2.76 -19.05 3.95
C ALA A 246 2.05 -20.19 3.19
N ARG A 247 1.37 -19.86 2.08
CA ARG A 247 0.72 -20.85 1.21
C ARG A 247 1.70 -21.80 0.53
N MET A 248 2.89 -21.32 0.15
CA MET A 248 3.93 -22.16 -0.45
C MET A 248 4.53 -23.14 0.55
N GLU A 249 4.82 -22.70 1.77
CA GLU A 249 5.30 -23.59 2.85
C GLU A 249 4.24 -24.63 3.23
N GLU A 250 2.97 -24.19 3.32
CA GLU A 250 1.84 -25.10 3.57
C GLU A 250 1.73 -26.18 2.48
N ALA A 251 1.85 -25.79 1.20
CA ALA A 251 1.81 -26.70 0.07
C ALA A 251 3.05 -27.61 -0.02
N ALA A 252 4.21 -27.14 0.44
CA ALA A 252 5.43 -27.92 0.56
C ALA A 252 5.39 -28.94 1.71
N GLY A 253 4.45 -28.76 2.64
CA GLY A 253 4.31 -29.61 3.82
C GLY A 253 5.15 -29.15 5.02
N ASN A 254 5.73 -27.96 4.97
CA ASN A 254 6.45 -27.33 6.08
C ASN A 254 5.43 -26.62 6.98
N VAL A 255 4.64 -27.42 7.70
CA VAL A 255 3.40 -26.97 8.36
C VAL A 255 3.68 -25.99 9.51
N GLU A 256 4.76 -26.21 10.26
CA GLU A 256 5.18 -25.37 11.38
C GLU A 256 5.59 -23.98 10.91
N GLU A 257 6.42 -23.88 9.87
CA GLU A 257 6.84 -22.60 9.30
C GLU A 257 5.63 -21.86 8.68
N ALA A 258 4.76 -22.58 7.99
CA ALA A 258 3.51 -22.02 7.49
C ALA A 258 2.62 -21.47 8.61
N LEU A 259 2.50 -22.19 9.74
CA LEU A 259 1.73 -21.75 10.90
C LEU A 259 2.29 -20.46 11.51
N GLU A 260 3.61 -20.34 11.64
CA GLU A 260 4.26 -19.12 12.12
C GLU A 260 3.97 -17.93 11.20
N LEU A 261 4.08 -18.13 9.88
CA LEU A 261 3.77 -17.10 8.90
C LEU A 261 2.29 -16.70 8.93
N TYR A 262 1.37 -17.65 9.07
CA TYR A 262 -0.06 -17.35 9.20
C TYR A 262 -0.39 -16.62 10.51
N ARG A 263 0.22 -16.99 11.64
CA ARG A 263 0.05 -16.26 12.91
C ARG A 263 0.57 -14.83 12.82
N ARG A 264 1.69 -14.63 12.14
CA ARG A 264 2.21 -13.30 11.85
C ARG A 264 1.29 -12.50 10.93
N LEU A 265 0.69 -13.15 9.93
CA LEU A 265 -0.30 -12.49 9.07
C LEU A 265 -1.57 -12.12 9.83
N LEU A 266 -2.01 -12.96 10.77
CA LEU A 266 -3.18 -12.71 11.60
C LEU A 266 -3.01 -11.45 12.46
N SER A 267 -1.78 -11.11 12.89
CA SER A 267 -1.56 -9.85 13.64
C SER A 267 -1.84 -8.60 12.81
N PHE A 268 -1.67 -8.68 11.49
CA PHE A 268 -2.01 -7.59 10.57
C PHE A 268 -3.47 -7.64 10.13
N PHE A 269 -4.05 -8.83 10.01
CA PHE A 269 -5.41 -9.04 9.53
C PHE A 269 -6.18 -10.03 10.43
N PRO A 270 -6.64 -9.60 11.63
CA PRO A 270 -7.20 -10.50 12.65
C PRO A 270 -8.52 -11.20 12.26
N GLU A 271 -9.21 -10.67 11.25
CA GLU A 271 -10.51 -11.13 10.77
C GLU A 271 -10.48 -11.75 9.36
N ASP A 272 -9.30 -11.90 8.76
CA ASP A 272 -9.14 -12.47 7.44
C ASP A 272 -9.40 -13.98 7.44
N LEU A 273 -10.43 -14.38 6.68
CA LEU A 273 -10.89 -15.75 6.62
C LEU A 273 -9.85 -16.70 5.98
N ALA A 274 -9.06 -16.25 5.02
CA ALA A 274 -8.04 -17.08 4.38
C ALA A 274 -6.88 -17.38 5.34
N ILE A 275 -6.48 -16.39 6.15
CA ILE A 275 -5.46 -16.57 7.19
C ILE A 275 -5.97 -17.53 8.27
N MET A 276 -7.20 -17.35 8.76
CA MET A 276 -7.82 -18.28 9.73
C MET A 276 -7.85 -19.71 9.21
N LYS A 277 -8.23 -19.91 7.94
CA LYS A 277 -8.23 -21.23 7.29
C LYS A 277 -6.84 -21.85 7.26
N GLY A 278 -5.80 -21.06 7.00
CA GLY A 278 -4.41 -21.48 7.07
C GLY A 278 -4.01 -21.95 8.47
N ILE A 279 -4.32 -21.15 9.50
CA ILE A 279 -4.05 -21.50 10.91
C ILE A 279 -4.79 -22.77 11.31
N ALA A 280 -6.11 -22.84 11.10
CA ALA A 280 -6.91 -24.00 11.48
C ALA A 280 -6.36 -25.28 10.84
N LYS A 281 -6.03 -25.25 9.55
CA LYS A 281 -5.49 -26.40 8.83
C LYS A 281 -4.09 -26.79 9.30
N CYS A 282 -3.19 -25.82 9.51
CA CYS A 282 -1.84 -26.10 9.98
C CYS A 282 -1.83 -26.62 11.42
N SER A 283 -2.52 -25.94 12.34
CA SER A 283 -2.67 -26.36 13.73
C SER A 283 -3.33 -27.74 13.83
N PHE A 284 -4.37 -28.01 13.04
CA PHE A 284 -5.01 -29.33 13.01
C PHE A 284 -4.03 -30.42 12.54
N LYS A 285 -3.27 -30.16 11.47
CA LYS A 285 -2.33 -31.13 10.94
C LYS A 285 -1.23 -31.46 11.95
N ILE A 286 -0.61 -30.46 12.58
CA ILE A 286 0.40 -30.67 13.64
C ILE A 286 -0.21 -31.44 14.82
N GLY A 287 -1.36 -31.00 15.33
CA GLY A 287 -2.03 -31.62 16.47
C GLY A 287 -2.41 -33.08 16.18
N SER A 288 -2.99 -33.35 15.01
CA SER A 288 -3.40 -34.70 14.60
C SER A 288 -2.20 -35.64 14.40
N GLU A 289 -1.08 -35.17 13.84
CA GLU A 289 0.13 -35.98 13.68
C GLU A 289 0.73 -36.38 15.04
N ILE A 290 0.85 -35.45 15.98
CA ILE A 290 1.32 -35.73 17.34
C ILE A 290 0.35 -36.68 18.05
N ASN A 291 -0.96 -36.46 17.91
CA ASN A 291 -1.96 -37.30 18.56
C ASN A 291 -2.01 -38.73 17.98
N ASN A 292 -1.79 -38.87 16.67
CA ASN A 292 -1.65 -40.18 16.02
C ASN A 292 -0.39 -40.93 16.49
N GLN A 293 0.72 -40.21 16.72
CA GLN A 293 1.91 -40.79 17.36
C GLN A 293 1.57 -41.29 18.77
N ALA A 294 0.78 -40.53 19.54
CA ALA A 294 0.37 -40.93 20.88
C ALA A 294 -0.42 -42.25 20.91
N TYR A 295 -1.24 -42.53 19.89
CA TYR A 295 -1.95 -43.81 19.75
C TYR A 295 -1.06 -44.97 19.31
N ALA A 296 0.06 -44.68 18.65
CA ALA A 296 1.01 -45.69 18.18
C ALA A 296 1.98 -46.16 19.28
N VAL A 297 2.11 -45.39 20.36
CA VAL A 297 2.98 -45.69 21.50
C VAL A 297 2.29 -46.67 22.46
N VAL A 298 3.03 -47.70 22.90
CA VAL A 298 2.53 -48.72 23.84
C VAL A 298 2.63 -48.26 25.30
N ASP A 299 3.61 -47.40 25.60
CA ASP A 299 3.79 -46.82 26.93
C ASP A 299 2.74 -45.73 27.20
N GLU A 300 1.95 -45.93 28.26
CA GLU A 300 0.81 -45.06 28.58
C GLU A 300 1.25 -43.66 29.04
N ALA A 301 2.40 -43.53 29.69
CA ALA A 301 2.94 -42.25 30.15
C ALA A 301 3.49 -41.43 28.97
N GLU A 302 4.23 -42.07 28.06
CA GLU A 302 4.72 -41.43 26.82
C GLU A 302 3.55 -41.04 25.90
N GLY A 303 2.54 -41.90 25.78
CA GLY A 303 1.30 -41.59 25.06
C GLY A 303 0.55 -40.40 25.67
N MET A 304 0.51 -40.28 27.00
CA MET A 304 -0.10 -39.14 27.68
C MET A 304 0.68 -37.84 27.44
N GLU A 305 2.01 -37.89 27.45
CA GLU A 305 2.88 -36.73 27.16
C GLU A 305 2.66 -36.22 25.72
N LEU A 306 2.55 -37.13 24.74
CA LEU A 306 2.28 -36.76 23.36
C LEU A 306 0.88 -36.14 23.19
N ARG A 307 -0.15 -36.68 23.87
CA ARG A 307 -1.49 -36.06 23.88
C ARG A 307 -1.46 -34.65 24.49
N GLN A 308 -0.70 -34.45 25.56
CA GLN A 308 -0.51 -33.11 26.16
C GLN A 308 0.20 -32.15 25.20
N LYS A 309 1.20 -32.62 24.42
CA LYS A 309 1.86 -31.82 23.38
C LYS A 309 0.94 -31.48 22.20
N ALA A 310 0.02 -32.38 21.84
CA ALA A 310 -0.94 -32.16 20.76
C ALA A 310 -2.04 -31.15 21.12
N TYR A 311 -2.42 -31.10 22.40
CA TYR A 311 -3.61 -30.38 22.87
C TYR A 311 -3.64 -28.89 22.48
N PRO A 312 -2.56 -28.08 22.66
CA PRO A 312 -2.58 -26.67 22.27
C PRO A 312 -2.89 -26.45 20.79
N TYR A 313 -2.38 -27.31 19.90
CA TYR A 313 -2.62 -27.21 18.46
C TYR A 313 -4.04 -27.61 18.09
N LEU A 314 -4.58 -28.65 18.73
CA LEU A 314 -5.97 -29.09 18.53
C LEU A 314 -6.97 -28.06 19.06
N TYR A 315 -6.66 -27.42 20.19
CA TYR A 315 -7.47 -26.34 20.76
C TYR A 315 -7.47 -25.10 19.84
N ASP A 316 -6.29 -24.70 19.36
CA ASP A 316 -6.14 -23.60 18.40
C ASP A 316 -6.94 -23.89 17.12
N ALA A 317 -6.81 -25.11 16.56
CA ALA A 317 -7.57 -25.54 15.39
C ALA A 317 -9.09 -25.49 15.62
N ARG A 318 -9.56 -25.97 16.78
CA ARG A 318 -10.98 -25.94 17.17
C ARG A 318 -11.54 -24.52 17.12
N ILE A 319 -10.89 -23.56 17.80
CA ILE A 319 -11.32 -22.16 17.83
C ILE A 319 -11.43 -21.58 16.42
N TYR A 320 -10.42 -21.80 15.58
CA TYR A 320 -10.46 -21.25 14.22
C TYR A 320 -11.47 -21.96 13.34
N PHE A 321 -11.71 -23.27 13.50
CA PHE A 321 -12.80 -23.94 12.79
C PHE A 321 -14.17 -23.40 13.20
N GLU A 322 -14.41 -23.14 14.47
CA GLU A 322 -15.65 -22.52 14.97
C GLU A 322 -15.85 -21.14 14.33
N ARG A 323 -14.84 -20.26 14.37
CA ARG A 323 -14.88 -18.92 13.72
C ARG A 323 -15.06 -18.98 12.20
N ILE A 324 -14.46 -19.98 11.53
CA ILE A 324 -14.66 -20.20 10.10
C ILE A 324 -16.11 -20.62 9.83
N LEU A 325 -16.68 -21.51 10.64
CA LEU A 325 -18.03 -22.02 10.49
C LEU A 325 -19.11 -20.99 10.85
N GLU A 326 -18.82 -19.98 11.67
CA GLU A 326 -19.69 -18.81 11.82
C GLU A 326 -19.90 -18.08 10.48
N LYS A 327 -18.83 -17.98 9.66
CA LYS A 327 -18.86 -17.32 8.34
C LYS A 327 -19.28 -18.27 7.21
N GLU A 328 -18.94 -19.56 7.31
CA GLU A 328 -19.21 -20.60 6.31
C GLU A 328 -19.95 -21.81 6.92
N PRO A 329 -21.19 -21.63 7.44
CA PRO A 329 -21.85 -22.63 8.28
C PRO A 329 -22.31 -23.89 7.52
N THR A 330 -22.22 -23.92 6.20
CA THR A 330 -22.56 -25.08 5.37
C THR A 330 -21.32 -25.86 4.91
N SER A 331 -20.12 -25.48 5.36
CA SER A 331 -18.88 -26.12 4.92
C SER A 331 -18.67 -27.48 5.61
N ALA A 332 -18.96 -28.56 4.88
CA ALA A 332 -18.73 -29.92 5.35
C ALA A 332 -17.25 -30.20 5.67
N VAL A 333 -16.32 -29.54 4.96
CA VAL A 333 -14.87 -29.71 5.16
C VAL A 333 -14.45 -29.18 6.54
N TYR A 334 -14.93 -27.99 6.93
CA TYR A 334 -14.57 -27.40 8.23
C TYR A 334 -15.35 -28.03 9.38
N MET A 335 -16.61 -28.42 9.18
CA MET A 335 -17.35 -29.23 10.16
C MET A 335 -16.62 -30.56 10.43
N LYS A 336 -16.06 -31.18 9.39
CA LYS A 336 -15.29 -32.41 9.53
C LYS A 336 -13.98 -32.19 10.31
N GLY A 337 -13.26 -31.11 10.04
CA GLY A 337 -12.07 -30.74 10.81
C GLY A 337 -12.37 -30.49 12.29
N LEU A 338 -13.46 -29.78 12.59
CA LEU A 338 -13.93 -29.54 13.96
C LEU A 338 -14.35 -30.83 14.66
N GLU A 339 -15.05 -31.72 13.96
CA GLU A 339 -15.45 -33.04 14.47
C GLU A 339 -14.24 -33.90 14.86
N GLU A 340 -13.17 -33.88 14.05
CA GLU A 340 -11.94 -34.60 14.37
C GLU A 340 -11.19 -33.96 15.56
N CYS A 341 -11.22 -32.63 15.71
CA CYS A 341 -10.70 -31.96 16.90
C CYS A 341 -11.45 -32.43 18.16
N TYR A 342 -12.78 -32.44 18.14
CA TYR A 342 -13.59 -32.91 19.27
C TYR A 342 -13.29 -34.38 19.61
N LYS A 343 -13.10 -35.25 18.61
CA LYS A 343 -12.68 -36.63 18.85
C LYS A 343 -11.35 -36.74 19.58
N PHE A 344 -10.33 -36.02 19.11
CA PHE A 344 -9.02 -36.04 19.75
C PHE A 344 -9.03 -35.44 21.16
N MET A 345 -9.99 -34.57 21.45
CA MET A 345 -10.21 -33.95 22.76
C MET A 345 -11.21 -34.72 23.64
N ASN A 346 -11.63 -35.93 23.25
CA ASN A 346 -12.63 -36.76 23.95
C ASN A 346 -14.01 -36.10 24.15
N MET A 347 -14.39 -35.16 23.28
CA MET A 347 -15.71 -34.51 23.24
C MET A 347 -16.67 -35.31 22.35
N THR A 348 -17.12 -36.47 22.83
CA THR A 348 -17.83 -37.50 22.04
C THR A 348 -19.22 -37.05 21.58
N ALA A 349 -19.95 -36.28 22.39
CA ALA A 349 -21.28 -35.79 22.06
C ALA A 349 -21.23 -34.78 20.89
N GLU A 350 -20.31 -33.82 20.99
CA GLU A 350 -20.06 -32.77 19.99
C GLU A 350 -19.63 -33.38 18.67
N ALA A 351 -18.69 -34.34 18.70
CA ALA A 351 -18.26 -35.06 17.51
C ALA A 351 -19.41 -35.84 16.86
N THR A 352 -20.26 -36.49 17.65
CA THR A 352 -21.40 -37.28 17.15
C THR A 352 -22.43 -36.40 16.46
N VAL A 353 -22.75 -35.25 17.06
CA VAL A 353 -23.71 -34.28 16.51
C VAL A 353 -23.18 -33.68 15.22
N LEU A 354 -21.91 -33.25 15.18
CA LEU A 354 -21.30 -32.79 13.93
C LEU A 354 -21.31 -33.85 12.84
N LEU A 355 -21.00 -35.11 13.17
CA LEU A 355 -21.05 -36.21 12.20
C LEU A 355 -22.46 -36.39 11.62
N SER A 356 -23.50 -36.27 12.45
CA SER A 356 -24.90 -36.34 12.00
C SER A 356 -25.26 -35.17 11.07
N LEU A 357 -24.88 -33.94 11.42
CA LEU A 357 -25.10 -32.76 10.58
C LEU A 357 -24.39 -32.90 9.23
N ILE A 358 -23.16 -33.41 9.21
CA ILE A 358 -22.43 -33.66 7.96
C ILE A 358 -23.14 -34.71 7.10
N ALA A 359 -23.61 -35.82 7.70
CA ALA A 359 -24.30 -36.88 6.99
C ALA A 359 -25.65 -36.45 6.40
N GLU A 360 -26.34 -35.53 7.09
CA GLU A 360 -27.63 -34.97 6.68
C GLU A 360 -27.50 -33.77 5.74
N GLY A 361 -26.27 -33.27 5.49
CA GLY A 361 -26.04 -32.04 4.73
C GLY A 361 -26.57 -30.79 5.46
N GLY A 362 -26.61 -30.83 6.78
CA GLY A 362 -27.07 -29.76 7.66
C GLY A 362 -26.08 -28.61 7.77
N SER A 363 -26.43 -27.62 8.60
CA SER A 363 -25.63 -26.42 8.82
C SER A 363 -25.10 -26.36 10.25
N TYR A 364 -23.87 -25.90 10.44
CA TYR A 364 -23.29 -25.63 11.75
C TYR A 364 -24.13 -24.63 12.57
N ALA A 365 -24.92 -23.76 11.94
CA ALA A 365 -25.80 -22.83 12.65
C ALA A 365 -26.85 -23.54 13.55
N SER A 366 -27.20 -24.80 13.26
CA SER A 366 -28.09 -25.60 14.11
C SER A 366 -27.36 -26.50 15.10
N PHE A 367 -26.03 -26.43 15.17
CA PHE A 367 -25.21 -27.33 15.99
C PHE A 367 -25.58 -27.29 17.47
N ASP A 368 -25.68 -26.10 18.06
CA ASP A 368 -26.02 -25.96 19.49
C ASP A 368 -27.40 -26.54 19.83
N GLU A 369 -28.38 -26.34 18.94
CA GLU A 369 -29.73 -26.86 19.13
C GLU A 369 -29.75 -28.39 19.08
N GLU A 370 -29.08 -28.98 18.08
CA GLU A 370 -28.98 -30.43 17.93
C GLU A 370 -28.16 -31.08 19.05
N LEU A 371 -27.10 -30.41 19.52
CA LEU A 371 -26.31 -30.88 20.65
C LEU A 371 -27.13 -30.93 21.94
N GLN A 372 -27.98 -29.92 22.18
CA GLN A 372 -28.91 -29.95 23.31
C GLN A 372 -29.95 -31.06 23.19
N LYS A 373 -30.51 -31.29 21.99
CA LYS A 373 -31.44 -32.40 21.75
C LYS A 373 -30.77 -33.74 22.01
N TYR A 374 -29.57 -33.96 21.48
CA TYR A 374 -28.78 -35.17 21.68
C TYR A 374 -28.52 -35.44 23.17
N ARG A 375 -28.06 -34.44 23.92
CA ARG A 375 -27.78 -34.58 25.37
C ARG A 375 -29.04 -34.91 26.17
N ARG A 376 -30.20 -34.31 25.84
CA ARG A 376 -31.49 -34.64 26.48
C ARG A 376 -31.90 -36.09 26.20
N LEU A 377 -31.78 -36.51 24.94
CA LEU A 377 -32.13 -37.87 24.51
C LEU A 377 -31.23 -38.92 25.18
N ALA A 378 -29.92 -38.67 25.26
CA ALA A 378 -28.97 -39.54 25.94
C ALA A 378 -29.34 -39.73 27.43
N THR A 379 -29.81 -38.65 28.07
CA THR A 379 -30.29 -38.67 29.46
C THR A 379 -31.58 -39.50 29.62
N GLU A 380 -32.48 -39.47 28.63
CA GLU A 380 -33.76 -40.20 28.65
C GLU A 380 -33.61 -41.71 28.36
N ILE A 381 -32.63 -42.12 27.55
CA ILE A 381 -32.46 -43.51 27.10
C ILE A 381 -31.55 -44.32 28.06
N GLY A 382 -30.92 -43.68 29.05
CA GLY A 382 -30.03 -44.36 30.00
C GLY A 382 -28.77 -44.93 29.35
N MET A 383 -28.34 -44.35 28.22
CA MET A 383 -27.04 -44.64 27.62
C MET A 383 -25.99 -43.78 28.34
N GLU A 384 -25.57 -44.22 29.52
CA GLU A 384 -24.29 -43.81 30.08
C GLU A 384 -23.19 -44.39 29.19
N ASP A 385 -22.32 -43.52 28.65
CA ASP A 385 -20.97 -43.95 28.29
C ASP A 385 -20.33 -44.48 29.57
N THR A 386 -20.15 -45.80 29.62
CA THR A 386 -19.29 -46.45 30.60
C THR A 386 -17.85 -45.98 30.35
N VAL A 387 -17.52 -44.80 30.84
CA VAL A 387 -16.16 -44.47 31.23
C VAL A 387 -15.80 -45.45 32.34
N SER A 388 -14.65 -46.11 32.19
CA SER A 388 -14.13 -47.02 33.19
C SER A 388 -14.18 -46.35 34.55
N THR A 389 -14.88 -47.01 35.48
CA THR A 389 -14.85 -46.72 36.90
C THR A 389 -13.41 -46.88 37.43
N SER A 390 -12.60 -45.84 37.29
CA SER A 390 -11.66 -45.45 38.33
C SER A 390 -12.46 -44.64 39.35
N ALA A 391 -13.07 -45.37 40.27
CA ALA A 391 -13.67 -44.92 41.54
C ALA A 391 -14.09 -43.43 41.60
N VAL A 392 -15.25 -43.10 41.04
CA VAL A 392 -15.98 -41.91 41.48
C VAL A 392 -16.44 -42.19 42.91
N LEU A 393 -15.74 -41.58 43.86
CA LEU A 393 -16.26 -41.41 45.21
C LEU A 393 -17.60 -40.67 45.09
N ALA A 394 -18.63 -41.20 45.73
CA ALA A 394 -19.90 -40.51 45.90
C ALA A 394 -19.66 -39.14 46.55
N GLY A 395 -19.74 -38.09 45.73
CA GLY A 395 -19.62 -36.69 46.13
C GLY A 395 -20.31 -35.82 45.08
N GLU A 396 -21.02 -34.80 45.53
CA GLU A 396 -21.71 -33.84 44.66
C GLU A 396 -20.68 -33.09 43.79
N PRO A 397 -20.98 -32.65 42.56
CA PRO A 397 -19.96 -32.11 41.65
C PRO A 397 -19.36 -30.77 42.11
N PRO A 398 -18.06 -30.50 41.86
CA PRO A 398 -17.47 -29.18 42.05
C PRO A 398 -17.99 -28.19 40.99
N LEU A 399 -17.99 -26.89 41.33
CA LEU A 399 -18.32 -25.81 40.40
C LEU A 399 -17.27 -24.71 40.57
N LEU A 400 -16.27 -24.72 39.69
CA LEU A 400 -15.15 -23.79 39.75
C LEU A 400 -15.49 -22.47 39.06
N THR A 401 -15.03 -21.37 39.64
CA THR A 401 -15.07 -20.05 39.04
C THR A 401 -13.70 -19.43 39.19
N THR A 402 -13.11 -18.99 38.08
CA THR A 402 -11.81 -18.37 38.04
C THR A 402 -11.95 -16.88 37.73
N LEU A 403 -11.26 -16.06 38.50
CA LEU A 403 -11.28 -14.61 38.34
C LEU A 403 -9.86 -14.05 38.46
N ILE A 404 -9.44 -13.26 37.49
CA ILE A 404 -8.25 -12.41 37.65
C ILE A 404 -8.63 -11.27 38.60
N THR A 405 -8.00 -11.27 39.77
CA THR A 405 -8.29 -10.34 40.88
C THR A 405 -7.34 -9.16 40.94
N GLY A 406 -6.16 -9.28 40.33
CA GLY A 406 -5.14 -8.24 40.36
C GLY A 406 -4.09 -8.39 39.27
N PHE A 407 -3.53 -7.26 38.89
CA PHE A 407 -2.37 -7.15 38.01
C PHE A 407 -1.43 -6.08 38.60
N THR A 408 -0.16 -6.44 38.75
CA THR A 408 0.85 -5.56 39.33
C THR A 408 2.16 -5.68 38.54
N GLU A 409 2.74 -4.57 38.12
CA GLU A 409 4.10 -4.51 37.57
C GLU A 409 5.03 -3.72 38.51
N THR A 410 6.32 -3.61 38.16
CA THR A 410 7.36 -3.12 39.06
C THR A 410 7.31 -1.60 39.27
N ASN A 411 6.80 -0.85 38.30
CA ASN A 411 6.80 0.61 38.24
C ASN A 411 5.41 1.28 38.46
N ALA A 412 4.34 0.49 38.60
CA ALA A 412 2.95 0.88 38.82
C ALA A 412 2.28 1.72 37.70
N ASN A 413 2.79 1.70 36.46
CA ASN A 413 2.22 2.40 35.30
C ASN A 413 1.11 1.65 34.53
N LYS A 414 0.79 0.39 34.88
CA LYS A 414 -0.19 -0.49 34.20
C LYS A 414 0.17 -0.89 32.76
N VAL A 415 1.43 -0.77 32.38
CA VAL A 415 2.02 -1.19 31.09
C VAL A 415 3.22 -2.06 31.40
N ILE A 416 3.41 -3.18 30.72
CA ILE A 416 4.59 -4.03 30.95
C ILE A 416 5.71 -3.54 30.03
N ASP A 417 6.71 -2.87 30.59
CA ASP A 417 7.87 -2.44 29.82
C ASP A 417 8.80 -3.64 29.53
N ALA A 418 9.43 -3.68 28.35
CA ALA A 418 10.36 -4.76 28.01
C ALA A 418 11.55 -4.77 29.00
N GLY A 419 11.79 -5.93 29.62
CA GLY A 419 12.74 -6.12 30.73
C GLY A 419 12.10 -6.01 32.12
N GLU A 420 10.82 -5.67 32.23
CA GLU A 420 10.11 -5.51 33.51
C GLU A 420 9.49 -6.80 34.03
N SER A 421 9.49 -6.97 35.36
CA SER A 421 8.75 -8.04 36.03
C SER A 421 7.34 -7.61 36.41
N PHE A 422 6.39 -8.53 36.28
CA PHE A 422 4.99 -8.32 36.64
C PHE A 422 4.36 -9.61 37.20
N SER A 423 3.23 -9.45 37.87
CA SER A 423 2.46 -10.55 38.42
C SER A 423 0.96 -10.39 38.21
N ILE A 424 0.31 -11.54 38.10
CA ILE A 424 -1.14 -11.67 37.88
C ILE A 424 -1.70 -12.49 39.03
N GLU A 425 -2.62 -11.90 39.77
CA GLU A 425 -3.29 -12.52 40.90
C GLU A 425 -4.62 -13.12 40.45
N VAL A 426 -4.78 -14.42 40.66
CA VAL A 426 -5.93 -15.21 40.23
C VAL A 426 -6.60 -15.81 41.46
N SER A 427 -7.92 -15.71 41.54
CA SER A 427 -8.73 -16.36 42.55
C SER A 427 -9.55 -17.47 41.91
N VAL A 428 -9.51 -18.67 42.50
CA VAL A 428 -10.32 -19.81 42.10
C VAL A 428 -11.23 -20.17 43.25
N ARG A 429 -12.53 -20.16 42.99
CA ARG A 429 -13.57 -20.50 43.97
C ARG A 429 -14.29 -21.76 43.55
N ASN A 430 -14.41 -22.72 44.46
CA ASN A 430 -15.32 -23.85 44.29
C ASN A 430 -16.64 -23.53 45.00
N SER A 431 -17.69 -23.29 44.21
CA SER A 431 -19.06 -23.05 44.68
C SER A 431 -19.95 -24.29 44.60
N GLY A 432 -19.39 -25.41 44.12
CA GLY A 432 -20.04 -26.70 44.06
C GLY A 432 -20.10 -27.36 45.42
N MET A 433 -20.81 -28.48 45.49
CA MET A 433 -21.07 -29.17 46.74
C MET A 433 -20.08 -30.32 47.02
N GLY A 434 -19.16 -30.61 46.09
CA GLY A 434 -18.00 -31.47 46.35
C GLY A 434 -16.68 -30.84 45.96
N ASP A 435 -15.61 -31.54 46.33
CA ASP A 435 -14.23 -31.08 46.21
C ASP A 435 -13.75 -31.18 44.75
N ALA A 436 -13.00 -30.18 44.30
CA ALA A 436 -12.34 -30.20 42.99
C ALA A 436 -10.95 -30.79 43.16
N HIS A 437 -10.59 -31.78 42.34
CA HIS A 437 -9.37 -32.56 42.49
C HIS A 437 -8.36 -32.29 41.37
N ASN A 438 -7.08 -32.23 41.77
CA ASN A 438 -5.93 -32.02 40.87
C ASN A 438 -6.14 -30.83 39.92
N VAL A 439 -6.59 -29.72 40.50
CA VAL A 439 -6.86 -28.46 39.83
C VAL A 439 -5.55 -27.86 39.35
N LYS A 440 -5.50 -27.48 38.07
CA LYS A 440 -4.33 -26.86 37.44
C LYS A 440 -4.72 -25.53 36.81
N LEU A 441 -3.98 -24.49 37.13
CA LEU A 441 -4.11 -23.20 36.46
C LEU A 441 -3.07 -23.09 35.35
N MET A 442 -3.52 -22.75 34.15
CA MET A 442 -2.64 -22.50 33.01
C MET A 442 -2.83 -21.07 32.51
N LEU A 443 -1.73 -20.37 32.30
CA LEU A 443 -1.74 -19.04 31.71
C LEU A 443 -1.24 -19.07 30.27
N SER A 444 -2.03 -18.49 29.37
CA SER A 444 -1.73 -18.36 27.95
C SER A 444 -1.87 -16.92 27.49
N GLU A 445 -0.98 -16.46 26.62
CA GLU A 445 -1.11 -15.17 25.95
C GLU A 445 -1.55 -15.41 24.49
N ASN A 446 -2.68 -14.80 24.10
CA ASN A 446 -3.41 -15.13 22.87
C ASN A 446 -3.15 -14.15 21.70
N SER A 447 -2.21 -13.21 21.84
CA SER A 447 -1.91 -12.16 20.84
C SER A 447 -0.55 -12.36 20.16
N GLY A 448 0.10 -13.51 20.37
CA GLY A 448 1.40 -13.84 19.79
C GLY A 448 2.60 -13.20 20.52
N MET A 449 2.36 -12.66 21.71
CA MET A 449 3.35 -12.07 22.59
C MET A 449 3.91 -13.08 23.61
N ASP A 450 3.33 -14.28 23.67
CA ASP A 450 3.68 -15.32 24.64
C ASP A 450 5.18 -15.63 24.73
N ARG A 451 5.88 -15.64 23.59
CA ARG A 451 7.34 -15.88 23.51
C ARG A 451 8.20 -14.87 24.29
N PHE A 452 7.65 -13.71 24.60
CA PHE A 452 8.35 -12.67 25.35
C PHE A 452 8.11 -12.77 26.86
N PHE A 453 7.23 -13.65 27.32
CA PHE A 453 6.89 -13.79 28.73
C PHE A 453 7.76 -14.89 29.35
N GLU A 454 8.64 -14.51 30.28
CA GLU A 454 9.57 -15.43 30.95
C GLU A 454 9.05 -15.75 32.35
N GLY A 455 8.51 -16.96 32.55
CA GLY A 455 7.96 -17.39 33.84
C GLY A 455 7.24 -18.73 33.75
N ASN A 456 6.83 -19.26 34.92
CA ASN A 456 6.13 -20.54 34.98
C ASN A 456 4.70 -20.40 34.45
N ARG A 457 4.28 -21.30 33.55
CA ARG A 457 2.97 -21.26 32.85
C ARG A 457 1.88 -22.03 33.55
N GLU A 458 2.25 -22.89 34.48
CA GLU A 458 1.34 -23.77 35.19
C GLU A 458 1.51 -23.61 36.69
N ILE A 459 0.39 -23.53 37.41
CA ILE A 459 0.34 -23.64 38.87
C ILE A 459 -0.53 -24.83 39.22
N ASP A 460 0.03 -25.78 39.95
CA ASP A 460 -0.72 -26.87 40.55
C ASP A 460 -1.44 -26.36 41.80
N ALA A 461 -2.77 -26.30 41.74
CA ALA A 461 -3.65 -25.90 42.83
C ALA A 461 -4.11 -27.08 43.69
N GLY A 462 -3.83 -28.32 43.28
CA GLY A 462 -4.18 -29.52 44.05
C GLY A 462 -5.69 -29.65 44.26
N ILE A 463 -6.13 -29.70 45.51
CA ILE A 463 -7.55 -29.91 45.86
C ILE A 463 -8.15 -28.59 46.37
N ILE A 464 -9.28 -28.17 45.79
CA ILE A 464 -10.07 -27.01 46.24
C ILE A 464 -11.40 -27.51 46.78
N LYS A 465 -11.60 -27.43 48.09
CA LYS A 465 -12.79 -28.02 48.73
C LYS A 465 -14.08 -27.29 48.39
N ALA A 466 -15.22 -27.96 48.54
CA ALA A 466 -16.54 -27.35 48.39
C ALA A 466 -16.67 -26.07 49.24
N GLY A 467 -17.06 -24.95 48.61
CA GLY A 467 -17.19 -23.63 49.24
C GLY A 467 -15.87 -22.88 49.48
N GLU A 468 -14.72 -23.47 49.19
CA GLU A 468 -13.40 -22.86 49.39
C GLU A 468 -13.03 -21.89 48.26
N THR A 469 -12.21 -20.90 48.58
CA THR A 469 -11.61 -19.98 47.60
C THR A 469 -10.11 -19.93 47.86
N GLN A 470 -9.32 -20.17 46.83
CA GLN A 470 -7.86 -20.12 46.89
C GLN A 470 -7.33 -19.08 45.90
N ASN A 471 -6.23 -18.42 46.25
CA ASN A 471 -5.61 -17.38 45.44
C ASN A 471 -4.22 -17.83 45.01
N PHE A 472 -3.90 -17.58 43.75
CA PHE A 472 -2.65 -17.93 43.10
C PHE A 472 -2.04 -16.70 42.44
N THR A 473 -0.73 -16.71 42.24
CA THR A 473 -0.03 -15.60 41.63
C THR A 473 0.95 -16.11 40.58
N PHE A 474 0.70 -15.76 39.32
CA PHE A 474 1.69 -15.93 38.27
C PHE A 474 2.71 -14.79 38.33
N ARG A 475 3.99 -15.11 38.12
CA ARG A 475 5.08 -14.13 38.09
C ARG A 475 5.86 -14.31 36.79
N TYR A 476 6.02 -13.21 36.06
CA TYR A 476 6.71 -13.17 34.78
C TYR A 476 7.68 -12.00 34.72
N THR A 477 8.64 -12.11 33.81
CA THR A 477 9.44 -11.00 33.31
C THR A 477 9.22 -10.89 31.81
N LEU A 478 8.99 -9.69 31.30
CA LEU A 478 8.91 -9.46 29.88
C LEU A 478 10.31 -9.36 29.29
N SER A 479 10.58 -10.07 28.19
CA SER A 479 11.86 -10.05 27.49
C SER A 479 12.25 -8.63 27.08
N GLU A 480 13.53 -8.28 27.17
CA GLU A 480 14.07 -6.98 26.72
C GLU A 480 13.91 -6.74 25.20
N THR A 481 13.54 -7.78 24.45
CA THR A 481 13.31 -7.72 23.00
C THR A 481 11.82 -7.60 22.64
N ALA A 482 10.93 -7.54 23.62
CA ALA A 482 9.50 -7.41 23.40
C ALA A 482 9.17 -6.10 22.65
N PRO A 483 8.31 -6.14 21.61
CA PRO A 483 7.85 -4.95 20.90
C PRO A 483 6.68 -4.28 21.66
N THR A 484 6.29 -3.09 21.20
CA THR A 484 5.07 -2.43 21.70
C THR A 484 3.83 -3.08 21.09
N ALA A 485 2.97 -3.67 21.93
CA ALA A 485 1.75 -4.38 21.50
C ALA A 485 0.73 -4.48 22.65
N ALA A 486 -0.51 -4.85 22.35
CA ALA A 486 -1.46 -5.31 23.36
C ALA A 486 -1.31 -6.83 23.55
N ALA A 487 -1.23 -7.29 24.78
CA ALA A 487 -1.17 -8.70 25.17
C ALA A 487 -2.46 -9.10 25.88
N ASN A 488 -3.10 -10.14 25.38
CA ASN A 488 -4.35 -10.71 25.90
C ASN A 488 -4.03 -12.00 26.66
N ILE A 489 -3.97 -11.90 27.98
CA ILE A 489 -3.59 -12.97 28.88
C ILE A 489 -4.85 -13.68 29.36
N THR A 490 -4.95 -14.97 29.10
CA THR A 490 -6.07 -15.82 29.50
C THR A 490 -5.60 -16.88 30.49
N VAL A 491 -6.33 -17.02 31.60
CA VAL A 491 -6.08 -18.06 32.61
C VAL A 491 -7.17 -19.12 32.49
N TYR A 492 -6.73 -20.35 32.24
CA TYR A 492 -7.54 -21.56 32.23
C TYR A 492 -7.41 -22.26 33.58
N THR A 493 -8.49 -22.88 34.05
CA THR A 493 -8.48 -23.68 35.29
C THR A 493 -9.09 -25.02 34.98
N LEU A 494 -8.24 -26.04 34.99
CA LEU A 494 -8.57 -27.40 34.59
C LEU A 494 -8.70 -28.29 35.83
N GLU A 495 -9.69 -29.16 35.85
CA GLU A 495 -9.93 -30.14 36.91
C GLU A 495 -9.83 -31.55 36.33
N GLU A 496 -9.37 -32.54 37.12
CA GLU A 496 -9.04 -33.88 36.64
C GLU A 496 -10.19 -34.62 35.96
N ASN A 497 -11.43 -34.35 36.36
CA ASN A 497 -12.64 -34.97 35.83
C ASN A 497 -13.35 -34.08 34.80
N GLY A 498 -12.70 -33.01 34.33
CA GLY A 498 -13.22 -32.11 33.30
C GLY A 498 -14.25 -31.09 33.81
N MET A 499 -14.37 -30.91 35.12
CA MET A 499 -15.20 -29.87 35.74
C MET A 499 -14.46 -28.53 35.79
N ASP A 500 -13.99 -28.09 34.62
CA ASP A 500 -13.15 -26.92 34.43
C ASP A 500 -13.92 -25.61 34.72
N ALA A 501 -13.19 -24.55 35.06
CA ALA A 501 -13.78 -23.22 35.17
C ALA A 501 -13.76 -22.51 33.81
N ASP A 502 -14.75 -21.63 33.59
CA ASP A 502 -14.70 -20.70 32.46
C ASP A 502 -13.39 -19.86 32.50
N PRO A 503 -12.73 -19.65 31.36
CA PRO A 503 -11.46 -18.92 31.32
C PRO A 503 -11.65 -17.45 31.66
N SER A 504 -10.69 -16.88 32.39
CA SER A 504 -10.65 -15.45 32.73
C SER A 504 -9.55 -14.76 31.92
N SER A 505 -9.88 -13.67 31.24
CA SER A 505 -8.93 -12.92 30.40
C SER A 505 -8.61 -11.52 30.95
N LEU A 506 -7.41 -11.04 30.65
CA LEU A 506 -6.86 -9.74 31.01
C LEU A 506 -6.10 -9.18 29.81
N LEU A 507 -6.54 -8.03 29.29
CA LEU A 507 -5.82 -7.29 28.26
C LEU A 507 -4.88 -6.27 28.91
N VAL A 508 -3.59 -6.34 28.61
CA VAL A 508 -2.56 -5.42 29.11
C VAL A 508 -1.68 -4.95 27.96
N ASN A 509 -1.28 -3.68 27.97
CA ASN A 509 -0.34 -3.17 27.00
C ASN A 509 1.08 -3.54 27.42
N ILE A 510 1.89 -3.97 26.46
CA ILE A 510 3.32 -4.15 26.61
C ILE A 510 4.06 -3.16 25.73
N GLN A 511 5.23 -2.72 26.17
CA GLN A 511 5.97 -1.64 25.52
C GLN A 511 7.42 -2.03 25.28
N GLU A 512 7.94 -1.67 24.10
CA GLU A 512 9.33 -1.92 23.78
C GLU A 512 10.30 -1.17 24.70
N MET A 513 11.50 -1.72 24.85
CA MET A 513 12.53 -1.16 25.72
C MET A 513 12.86 0.26 25.26
N ALA A 514 12.70 1.24 26.14
CA ALA A 514 13.09 2.62 25.85
C ALA A 514 14.61 2.66 25.56
N ARG A 515 15.01 3.16 24.39
CA ARG A 515 16.43 3.32 23.99
C ARG A 515 16.69 4.75 23.48
N PRO A 516 17.93 5.28 23.62
CA PRO A 516 18.31 6.52 22.94
C PRO A 516 18.46 6.27 21.44
N ARG A 517 17.96 7.19 20.61
CA ARG A 517 18.10 7.12 19.14
C ARG A 517 18.52 8.49 18.66
N LEU A 518 19.76 8.60 18.17
CA LEU A 518 20.31 9.85 17.67
C LEU A 518 20.10 9.96 16.16
N GLN A 519 19.77 11.16 15.69
CA GLN A 519 19.63 11.48 14.28
C GLN A 519 20.12 12.89 14.02
N ILE A 520 20.69 13.14 12.84
CA ILE A 520 20.93 14.50 12.36
C ILE A 520 19.62 15.01 11.75
N ALA A 521 18.95 15.92 12.46
CA ALA A 521 17.66 16.48 12.08
C ALA A 521 17.77 17.52 10.97
N ASP A 522 18.88 18.26 10.92
CA ASP A 522 19.15 19.29 9.92
C ASP A 522 20.66 19.60 9.82
N HIS A 523 21.11 20.21 8.73
CA HIS A 523 22.48 20.71 8.58
C HIS A 523 22.56 21.94 7.68
N GLN A 524 23.55 22.80 7.92
CA GLN A 524 23.76 24.01 7.15
C GLN A 524 25.24 24.37 7.00
N TYR A 525 25.65 24.77 5.80
CA TYR A 525 26.96 25.37 5.56
C TYR A 525 26.89 26.89 5.60
N MET A 526 27.90 27.52 6.21
CA MET A 526 28.06 28.98 6.28
C MET A 526 29.47 29.39 5.85
N SER A 527 29.57 30.57 5.23
CA SER A 527 30.86 31.20 4.90
C SER A 527 31.24 32.22 5.96
N ALA A 528 32.49 32.20 6.43
CA ALA A 528 32.96 33.10 7.47
C ALA A 528 33.23 34.55 6.99
N ARG A 529 33.33 34.78 5.67
CA ARG A 529 33.75 36.08 5.09
C ARG A 529 32.82 36.64 4.01
N GLY A 530 31.75 35.94 3.64
CA GLY A 530 30.90 36.38 2.55
C GLY A 530 29.73 35.44 2.32
N THR A 531 29.26 35.40 1.08
CA THR A 531 28.09 34.62 0.68
C THR A 531 28.45 33.27 0.10
N SER A 532 29.72 32.86 0.05
CA SER A 532 30.13 31.55 -0.48
C SER A 532 31.44 31.09 0.11
N ILE A 533 31.68 29.77 0.14
CA ILE A 533 32.95 29.18 0.59
C ILE A 533 33.86 29.02 -0.63
N THR A 534 35.03 29.65 -0.62
CA THR A 534 36.00 29.62 -1.74
C THR A 534 37.39 29.14 -1.31
N LEU A 535 38.29 28.94 -2.27
CA LEU A 535 39.65 28.47 -2.00
C LEU A 535 40.45 29.48 -1.16
N GLY A 536 40.97 29.03 -0.02
CA GLY A 536 41.71 29.86 0.93
C GLY A 536 40.84 30.56 1.96
N ASP A 537 39.51 30.38 1.92
CA ASP A 537 38.56 30.91 2.89
C ASP A 537 38.11 29.86 3.91
N ARG A 538 37.53 30.34 5.00
CA ARG A 538 36.95 29.52 6.08
C ARG A 538 35.47 29.28 5.84
N GLY A 539 35.06 28.03 6.04
CA GLY A 539 33.68 27.58 6.05
C GLY A 539 33.32 27.01 7.42
N GLN A 540 32.02 26.95 7.68
CA GLN A 540 31.44 26.40 8.90
C GLN A 540 30.32 25.43 8.52
N LEU A 541 30.26 24.29 9.19
CA LEU A 541 29.16 23.32 9.10
C LEU A 541 28.41 23.29 10.43
N ILE A 542 27.12 23.58 10.41
CA ILE A 542 26.22 23.44 11.56
C ILE A 542 25.39 22.19 11.36
N VAL A 543 25.26 21.35 12.38
CA VAL A 543 24.52 20.09 12.37
C VAL A 543 23.59 20.06 13.58
N ALA A 544 22.28 19.84 13.39
CA ALA A 544 21.32 19.70 14.47
C ALA A 544 21.18 18.23 14.86
N LEU A 545 21.80 17.81 15.96
CA LEU A 545 21.72 16.45 16.48
C LEU A 545 20.52 16.29 17.42
N GLN A 546 19.55 15.46 17.06
CA GLN A 546 18.36 15.20 17.86
C GLN A 546 18.39 13.79 18.46
N ASN A 547 17.97 13.67 19.72
CA ASN A 547 17.60 12.37 20.28
C ASN A 547 16.10 12.12 20.09
N VAL A 548 15.75 11.28 19.11
CA VAL A 548 14.36 10.83 18.84
C VAL A 548 13.98 9.60 19.67
N GLY A 549 14.88 9.11 20.53
CA GLY A 549 14.63 8.01 21.44
C GLY A 549 13.98 8.42 22.77
N ARG A 550 13.50 7.43 23.54
CA ARG A 550 12.78 7.65 24.81
C ARG A 550 13.69 7.70 26.04
N LEU A 551 14.97 7.36 25.90
CA LEU A 551 16.00 7.52 26.94
C LEU A 551 17.04 8.58 26.55
N PRO A 552 17.69 9.24 27.52
CA PRO A 552 18.80 10.14 27.26
C PRO A 552 20.00 9.39 26.66
N ALA A 553 20.57 9.92 25.57
CA ALA A 553 21.80 9.41 24.97
C ALA A 553 23.00 9.90 25.78
N LYS A 554 23.74 9.01 26.44
CA LYS A 554 24.81 9.38 27.39
C LYS A 554 26.20 9.14 26.81
N ASN A 555 27.16 9.97 27.21
CA ASN A 555 28.54 9.91 26.74
C ASN A 555 28.61 9.90 25.20
N THR A 556 27.85 10.79 24.56
CA THR A 556 27.76 10.88 23.12
C THR A 556 29.01 11.55 22.58
N LYS A 557 29.75 10.86 21.72
CA LYS A 557 30.96 11.34 21.07
C LYS A 557 30.69 11.59 19.59
N ILE A 558 30.97 12.79 19.14
CA ILE A 558 30.81 13.23 17.75
C ILE A 558 32.21 13.46 17.18
N THR A 559 32.47 12.98 15.97
CA THR A 559 33.74 13.10 15.28
C THR A 559 33.52 13.61 13.85
N PHE A 560 34.23 14.67 13.48
CA PHE A 560 34.23 15.26 12.14
C PHE A 560 35.42 14.74 11.33
N GLU A 561 35.15 14.21 10.14
CA GLU A 561 36.15 13.67 9.22
C GLU A 561 36.33 14.60 8.03
N CYS A 562 37.54 15.15 7.87
CA CYS A 562 37.88 16.07 6.79
C CYS A 562 38.67 15.37 5.68
N PRO A 563 38.38 15.67 4.40
CA PRO A 563 39.15 15.19 3.26
C PRO A 563 40.48 15.94 3.13
N THR A 564 41.39 15.40 2.32
CA THR A 564 42.68 16.03 2.01
C THR A 564 42.49 17.47 1.53
N ASN A 565 43.33 18.38 2.02
CA ASN A 565 43.28 19.83 1.72
C ASN A 565 42.09 20.60 2.33
N ILE A 566 41.30 19.99 3.22
CA ILE A 566 40.45 20.69 4.18
C ILE A 566 41.11 20.64 5.55
N ILE A 567 41.35 21.81 6.15
CA ILE A 567 42.07 21.92 7.41
C ILE A 567 41.06 22.26 8.50
N PRO A 568 40.80 21.37 9.48
CA PRO A 568 39.96 21.71 10.62
C PRO A 568 40.59 22.90 11.38
N THR A 569 39.77 23.89 11.70
CA THR A 569 40.20 25.02 12.55
C THR A 569 39.68 24.94 13.97
N ASP A 570 38.82 23.95 14.23
CA ASP A 570 38.25 23.62 15.54
C ASP A 570 38.52 22.16 15.91
N GLU A 571 38.13 21.75 17.12
CA GLU A 571 38.19 20.37 17.56
C GLU A 571 37.36 19.46 16.65
N ILE A 572 37.99 18.40 16.16
CA ILE A 572 37.33 17.39 15.31
C ILE A 572 36.49 16.41 16.14
N GLU A 573 36.56 16.49 17.47
CA GLU A 573 35.86 15.58 18.38
C GLU A 573 35.14 16.37 19.46
N ILE A 574 33.83 16.14 19.60
CA ILE A 574 32.98 16.79 20.61
C ILE A 574 32.36 15.70 21.48
N ALA A 575 32.50 15.83 22.80
CA ALA A 575 31.84 14.95 23.76
C ALA A 575 30.66 15.68 24.42
N ILE A 576 29.52 15.00 24.50
CA ILE A 576 28.30 15.47 25.14
C ILE A 576 27.88 14.45 26.18
N ASP A 577 27.80 14.90 27.44
CA ASP A 577 27.51 14.01 28.58
C ASP A 577 26.15 13.33 28.44
N SER A 578 25.13 14.07 28.00
CA SER A 578 23.77 13.55 27.83
C SER A 578 22.95 14.42 26.86
N ILE A 579 22.17 13.77 25.97
CA ILE A 579 21.14 14.42 25.15
C ILE A 579 19.78 13.82 25.51
N LYS A 580 18.87 14.62 26.07
CA LYS A 580 17.55 14.16 26.54
C LYS A 580 16.61 13.77 25.38
N PRO A 581 15.61 12.92 25.61
CA PRO A 581 14.55 12.65 24.64
C PRO A 581 13.95 13.94 24.06
N GLY A 582 13.85 14.03 22.73
CA GLY A 582 13.37 15.20 21.99
C GLY A 582 14.33 16.38 21.93
N GLU A 583 15.42 16.38 22.70
CA GLU A 583 16.40 17.47 22.72
C GLU A 583 17.18 17.51 21.41
N VAL A 584 17.32 18.72 20.87
CA VAL A 584 18.12 19.01 19.68
C VAL A 584 19.32 19.84 20.09
N VAL A 585 20.51 19.31 19.85
CA VAL A 585 21.79 19.98 20.12
C VAL A 585 22.40 20.44 18.80
N PRO A 586 22.49 21.75 18.55
CA PRO A 586 23.22 22.26 17.40
C PRO A 586 24.73 22.14 17.65
N LEU A 587 25.44 21.53 16.70
CA LEU A 587 26.89 21.35 16.69
C LEU A 587 27.48 22.16 15.54
N THR A 588 28.60 22.82 15.79
CA THR A 588 29.24 23.69 14.81
C THR A 588 30.68 23.22 14.60
N PHE A 589 31.09 23.12 13.34
CA PHE A 589 32.42 22.68 12.95
C PHE A 589 33.04 23.64 11.93
N ASP A 590 34.15 24.25 12.31
CA ASP A 590 34.87 25.23 11.50
C ASP A 590 36.06 24.62 10.76
N PHE A 591 36.20 24.98 9.48
CA PHE A 591 37.28 24.47 8.63
C PHE A 591 37.80 25.53 7.65
N LEU A 592 39.02 25.32 7.16
CA LEU A 592 39.69 26.13 6.14
C LEU A 592 39.89 25.31 4.86
N VAL A 593 39.46 25.86 3.72
CA VAL A 593 39.69 25.24 2.41
C VAL A 593 41.07 25.63 1.91
N ASN A 594 41.99 24.69 1.76
CA ASN A 594 43.32 24.98 1.24
C ASN A 594 43.24 25.38 -0.25
N LYS A 595 44.11 26.30 -0.70
CA LYS A 595 44.19 26.73 -2.11
C LYS A 595 44.52 25.60 -3.11
N ARG A 596 44.99 24.45 -2.62
CA ARG A 596 45.27 23.25 -3.42
C ARG A 596 44.10 22.24 -3.43
N PHE A 597 42.95 22.58 -2.83
CA PHE A 597 41.75 21.75 -2.91
C PHE A 597 41.25 21.70 -4.36
N ALA A 598 40.95 20.50 -4.84
CA ALA A 598 40.76 20.23 -6.27
C ALA A 598 39.38 19.60 -6.60
N LEU A 599 38.53 19.40 -5.60
CA LEU A 599 37.17 18.87 -5.81
C LEU A 599 36.17 20.01 -5.95
N ASP A 600 35.10 19.75 -6.69
CA ASP A 600 34.03 20.73 -6.92
C ASP A 600 33.13 20.95 -5.69
N SER A 601 33.17 20.01 -4.73
CA SER A 601 32.41 20.08 -3.48
C SER A 601 33.28 19.71 -2.29
N ILE A 602 32.98 20.27 -1.12
CA ILE A 602 33.67 20.03 0.15
C ILE A 602 32.88 19.01 0.97
N PRO A 603 33.27 17.71 0.98
CA PRO A 603 32.62 16.71 1.82
C PRO A 603 33.15 16.78 3.26
N ILE A 604 32.27 16.75 4.26
CA ILE A 604 32.65 16.61 5.68
C ILE A 604 31.85 15.44 6.26
N GLY A 605 32.56 14.43 6.75
CA GLY A 605 31.96 13.30 7.45
C GLY A 605 31.63 13.67 8.90
N VAL A 606 30.50 13.19 9.41
CA VAL A 606 30.09 13.33 10.81
C VAL A 606 29.75 11.96 11.34
N LYS A 607 30.49 11.52 12.35
CA LYS A 607 30.30 10.25 13.02
C LYS A 607 29.89 10.47 14.47
N ILE A 608 28.78 9.90 14.89
CA ILE A 608 28.25 10.03 16.24
C ILE A 608 28.16 8.64 16.84
N SER A 609 28.70 8.47 18.04
CA SER A 609 28.65 7.23 18.81
C SER A 609 28.22 7.50 20.23
N GLU A 610 27.28 6.72 20.74
CA GLU A 610 26.81 6.79 22.13
C GLU A 610 27.49 5.69 22.99
N GLY A 611 27.71 5.97 24.28
CA GLY A 611 28.58 5.15 25.15
C GLY A 611 28.11 3.70 25.40
N SER A 612 26.86 3.36 25.11
CA SER A 612 26.27 2.02 25.30
C SER A 612 26.16 1.20 24.01
N THR A 613 26.80 1.62 22.91
CA THR A 613 26.85 0.95 21.59
C THR A 613 25.53 0.83 20.81
N PHE A 614 24.42 1.39 21.30
CA PHE A 614 23.11 1.26 20.64
C PHE A 614 22.80 2.33 19.57
N ALA A 615 23.50 3.48 19.58
CA ALA A 615 23.31 4.55 18.60
C ALA A 615 24.62 4.90 17.89
N LEU A 616 24.65 4.63 16.57
CA LEU A 616 25.72 5.04 15.67
C LEU A 616 25.10 5.77 14.48
N VAL A 617 25.48 7.03 14.26
CA VAL A 617 25.10 7.81 13.07
C VAL A 617 26.37 8.14 12.31
N GLN A 618 26.37 7.93 11.00
CA GLN A 618 27.49 8.29 10.14
C GLN A 618 26.98 8.86 8.82
N ASP A 619 27.15 10.16 8.64
CA ASP A 619 26.70 10.89 7.46
C ASP A 619 27.85 11.70 6.84
N VAL A 620 27.72 12.07 5.56
CA VAL A 620 28.67 12.93 4.86
C VAL A 620 27.92 14.08 4.19
N PHE A 621 28.17 15.30 4.67
CA PHE A 621 27.57 16.52 4.12
C PHE A 621 28.48 17.12 3.05
N LYS A 622 27.91 17.76 2.04
CA LYS A 622 28.65 18.35 0.92
C LYS A 622 28.11 19.73 0.57
N VAL A 623 29.00 20.66 0.26
CA VAL A 623 28.67 21.98 -0.30
C VAL A 623 29.53 22.26 -1.53
N LYS A 624 28.94 22.86 -2.58
CA LYS A 624 29.70 23.18 -3.81
C LYS A 624 30.58 24.41 -3.59
N LEU A 625 31.81 24.34 -4.07
CA LEU A 625 32.77 25.44 -3.95
C LEU A 625 32.26 26.66 -4.74
N GLY A 626 32.18 27.82 -4.08
CA GLY A 626 31.66 29.06 -4.67
C GLY A 626 30.13 29.19 -4.72
N GLU A 627 29.38 28.22 -4.20
CA GLU A 627 27.91 28.28 -4.10
C GLU A 627 27.46 29.41 -3.16
N TYR A 628 26.39 30.11 -3.55
CA TYR A 628 25.85 31.22 -2.76
C TYR A 628 25.05 30.71 -1.56
N LEU A 629 25.63 30.80 -0.37
CA LEU A 629 25.08 30.54 0.96
C LEU A 629 24.44 31.82 1.49
N SER A 630 23.12 31.79 1.72
CA SER A 630 22.37 32.95 2.23
C SER A 630 22.75 33.31 3.67
N THR A 631 22.84 34.61 3.98
CA THR A 631 23.21 35.17 5.30
C THR A 631 22.05 35.29 6.31
N ALA A 632 20.89 34.66 6.08
CA ALA A 632 19.72 34.74 6.96
C ALA A 632 19.34 33.37 7.55
N ASN A 633 19.32 33.27 8.88
CA ASN A 633 19.18 32.07 9.70
C ASN A 633 17.71 31.63 9.91
N LYS A 634 17.45 30.32 9.91
CA LYS A 634 16.63 29.64 10.93
C LYS A 634 16.75 28.11 10.83
N ILE A 635 17.33 27.48 11.85
CA ILE A 635 17.04 26.08 12.20
C ILE A 635 15.77 26.15 13.06
N VAL A 636 14.67 25.52 12.63
CA VAL A 636 13.41 25.47 13.39
C VAL A 636 13.44 24.23 14.28
N ILE A 637 13.52 24.43 15.59
CA ILE A 637 13.50 23.35 16.59
C ILE A 637 12.17 23.43 17.35
N GLU A 638 11.23 22.55 17.03
CA GLU A 638 9.98 22.39 17.78
C GLU A 638 10.16 21.32 18.87
N GLY A 639 10.29 21.77 20.13
CA GLY A 639 10.33 20.87 21.28
C GLY A 639 8.92 20.61 21.82
N LYS A 640 8.47 19.35 21.84
CA LYS A 640 7.28 18.95 22.61
C LYS A 640 7.68 18.63 24.05
N LEU A 641 7.24 19.49 24.97
CA LEU A 641 7.18 19.23 26.41
C LEU A 641 5.81 18.62 26.72
N ASP A 642 5.73 17.29 26.87
CA ASP A 642 4.56 16.66 27.48
C ASP A 642 4.96 16.13 28.86
N GLU A 643 4.53 16.86 29.90
CA GLU A 643 4.43 16.34 31.26
C GLU A 643 2.96 16.04 31.57
N ARG A 644 2.75 14.85 32.15
CA ARG A 644 1.76 14.47 33.19
C ARG A 644 0.42 13.80 32.80
N PRO A 645 -0.15 13.01 33.75
CA PRO A 645 -0.49 11.60 33.51
C PRO A 645 -1.97 11.25 33.81
N ALA A 646 -2.19 9.93 33.86
CA ALA A 646 -3.25 9.16 34.51
C ALA A 646 -4.57 8.92 33.73
N ILE A 647 -4.74 7.62 33.49
CA ILE A 647 -5.84 6.89 32.85
C ILE A 647 -7.17 7.07 33.60
N ASN A 648 -8.27 7.22 32.86
CA ASN A 648 -9.50 6.51 33.17
C ASN A 648 -10.26 6.16 31.87
N THR A 649 -10.85 4.98 31.92
CA THR A 649 -11.40 4.12 30.87
C THR A 649 -12.57 4.70 30.08
N ASP A 650 -12.58 4.48 28.77
CA ASP A 650 -13.56 3.64 28.06
C ASP A 650 -13.07 3.41 26.61
N PHE A 651 -13.06 2.16 26.16
CA PHE A 651 -12.57 1.77 24.84
C PHE A 651 -13.64 2.09 23.78
N SER A 652 -13.27 2.81 22.72
CA SER A 652 -13.95 2.79 21.43
C SER A 652 -12.90 2.95 20.33
N LEU A 653 -13.06 2.27 19.17
CA LEU A 653 -12.12 2.29 18.04
C LEU A 653 -11.61 3.71 17.80
N THR A 654 -10.34 3.98 18.14
CA THR A 654 -9.83 5.36 18.24
C THR A 654 -9.51 5.95 16.86
N MET A 655 -10.55 6.26 16.08
CA MET A 655 -10.59 7.58 15.44
C MET A 655 -11.22 8.54 16.46
N GLU A 656 -10.39 9.22 17.24
CA GLU A 656 -10.85 10.35 18.06
C GLU A 656 -11.20 11.51 17.12
N SER A 657 -12.50 11.67 16.83
CA SER A 657 -13.03 12.83 16.14
C SER A 657 -14.24 13.37 16.91
N GLU A 658 -14.19 14.64 17.27
CA GLU A 658 -15.32 15.35 17.90
C GLU A 658 -16.60 15.35 17.04
N LEU A 659 -16.48 15.03 15.74
CA LEU A 659 -17.60 14.90 14.82
C LEU A 659 -18.42 13.62 15.05
N LEU A 660 -17.81 12.60 15.67
CA LEU A 660 -18.48 11.35 16.07
C LEU A 660 -19.13 11.45 17.46
N GLU A 661 -18.84 12.50 18.21
CA GLU A 661 -19.55 12.80 19.44
C GLU A 661 -20.94 13.35 19.11
N ASN A 662 -21.99 12.88 19.77
CA ASN A 662 -23.35 13.42 19.63
C ASN A 662 -23.89 13.49 18.18
N VAL A 663 -23.56 12.50 17.33
CA VAL A 663 -24.08 12.42 15.94
C VAL A 663 -25.61 12.52 15.94
N PRO A 664 -26.21 13.47 15.20
CA PRO A 664 -27.66 13.66 15.19
C PRO A 664 -28.39 12.45 14.59
N ALA A 665 -29.46 12.00 15.26
CA ALA A 665 -30.34 10.96 14.71
C ALA A 665 -31.35 11.56 13.71
N GLY A 666 -31.45 10.94 12.53
CA GLY A 666 -32.46 11.18 11.49
C GLY A 666 -33.46 10.04 11.36
N THR A 667 -34.32 10.11 10.34
CA THR A 667 -35.29 9.05 10.05
C THR A 667 -34.75 8.05 9.04
N LEU A 668 -35.09 6.76 9.16
CA LEU A 668 -34.68 5.75 8.19
C LEU A 668 -35.31 6.01 6.81
N HIS A 669 -34.50 5.96 5.77
CA HIS A 669 -34.88 6.15 4.37
C HIS A 669 -34.45 4.95 3.52
N PRO A 670 -35.32 3.92 3.36
CA PRO A 670 -34.98 2.68 2.69
C PRO A 670 -34.53 2.81 1.23
N ASN A 671 -34.91 3.88 0.52
CA ASN A 671 -34.54 4.07 -0.88
C ASN A 671 -33.23 4.87 -1.05
N ARG A 672 -32.48 5.12 0.02
CA ARG A 672 -31.17 5.77 -0.07
C ARG A 672 -30.06 4.74 -0.21
N TYR A 673 -29.07 5.08 -1.03
CA TYR A 673 -27.88 4.27 -1.25
C TYR A 673 -26.65 5.15 -1.30
N ALA A 674 -25.54 4.69 -0.73
CA ALA A 674 -24.30 5.46 -0.72
C ALA A 674 -23.10 4.64 -1.22
N LEU A 675 -22.29 5.27 -2.07
CA LEU A 675 -20.92 4.86 -2.35
C LEU A 675 -19.98 5.85 -1.67
N ILE A 676 -19.15 5.36 -0.75
CA ILE A 676 -18.26 6.17 0.07
C ILE A 676 -16.84 5.65 -0.11
N ILE A 677 -15.96 6.50 -0.63
CA ILE A 677 -14.58 6.15 -0.97
C ILE A 677 -13.62 7.11 -0.26
N GLY A 678 -12.67 6.56 0.50
CA GLY A 678 -11.56 7.31 1.09
C GLY A 678 -10.23 6.76 0.60
N ASN A 679 -9.50 7.53 -0.21
CA ASN A 679 -8.19 7.15 -0.72
C ASN A 679 -7.11 7.97 0.00
N GLU A 680 -6.40 7.32 0.93
CA GLU A 680 -5.36 7.92 1.74
C GLU A 680 -3.97 7.43 1.32
N ASP A 681 -3.81 6.12 1.09
CA ASP A 681 -2.55 5.49 0.79
C ASP A 681 -2.37 5.24 -0.71
N TYR A 682 -1.53 6.07 -1.34
CA TYR A 682 -1.17 5.98 -2.75
C TYR A 682 0.15 5.21 -2.96
N SER A 683 0.68 4.57 -1.92
CA SER A 683 1.99 3.90 -1.96
C SER A 683 2.07 2.71 -2.93
N ILE A 684 0.93 2.16 -3.34
CA ILE A 684 0.82 0.98 -4.23
C ILE A 684 1.45 1.17 -5.62
N VAL A 685 1.62 2.42 -6.08
CA VAL A 685 2.31 2.80 -7.34
C VAL A 685 3.80 3.11 -7.14
N GLY A 686 4.35 2.85 -5.96
CA GLY A 686 5.80 2.82 -5.68
C GLY A 686 6.50 4.17 -5.82
N GLY A 687 7.65 4.22 -6.48
CA GLY A 687 8.47 5.45 -6.59
C GLY A 687 7.84 6.59 -7.40
N SER A 688 6.72 6.33 -8.08
CA SER A 688 5.88 7.35 -8.75
C SER A 688 4.58 7.61 -8.00
N ALA A 689 4.46 7.12 -6.76
CA ALA A 689 3.31 7.34 -5.93
C ALA A 689 3.04 8.82 -5.72
N GLU A 690 1.75 9.16 -5.82
CA GLU A 690 1.31 10.43 -5.30
C GLU A 690 1.51 10.46 -3.78
N ILE A 691 1.65 11.66 -3.25
CA ILE A 691 1.80 11.85 -1.81
C ILE A 691 0.51 11.35 -1.14
N ASN A 692 0.60 10.56 -0.07
CA ASN A 692 -0.59 10.12 0.66
C ASN A 692 -1.45 11.33 1.08
N VAL A 693 -2.77 11.17 1.09
CA VAL A 693 -3.73 12.21 1.49
C VAL A 693 -4.12 11.95 2.94
N PRO A 694 -3.48 12.60 3.92
CA PRO A 694 -3.69 12.27 5.32
C PRO A 694 -5.15 12.46 5.70
N PHE A 695 -5.71 11.49 6.42
CA PHE A 695 -7.08 11.48 6.95
C PHE A 695 -8.20 11.33 5.91
N ALA A 696 -7.89 11.00 4.65
CA ALA A 696 -8.94 10.75 3.65
C ALA A 696 -9.82 9.54 4.02
N CYS A 697 -9.24 8.51 4.65
CA CYS A 697 -10.02 7.40 5.19
C CYS A 697 -10.88 7.85 6.39
N ASN A 698 -10.34 8.69 7.28
CA ASN A 698 -11.09 9.24 8.42
C ASN A 698 -12.29 10.07 7.96
N ASP A 699 -12.09 10.93 6.96
CA ASP A 699 -13.14 11.73 6.34
C ASP A 699 -14.29 10.87 5.81
N ALA A 700 -13.95 9.76 5.12
CA ALA A 700 -14.92 8.79 4.63
C ALA A 700 -15.66 8.05 5.75
N ILE A 701 -14.97 7.68 6.84
CA ILE A 701 -15.58 7.04 8.02
C ILE A 701 -16.58 7.98 8.70
N VAL A 702 -16.20 9.25 8.93
CA VAL A 702 -17.11 10.24 9.52
C VAL A 702 -18.34 10.43 8.63
N PHE A 703 -18.15 10.56 7.31
CA PHE A 703 -19.27 10.71 6.38
C PHE A 703 -20.19 9.48 6.38
N LYS A 704 -19.64 8.26 6.42
CA LYS A 704 -20.41 7.01 6.58
C LYS A 704 -21.30 7.06 7.81
N GLU A 705 -20.78 7.51 8.95
CA GLU A 705 -21.56 7.56 10.18
C GLU A 705 -22.75 8.51 10.08
N TYR A 706 -22.59 9.66 9.41
CA TYR A 706 -23.67 10.59 9.16
C TYR A 706 -24.67 10.07 8.12
N CYS A 707 -24.21 9.31 7.12
CA CYS A 707 -25.11 8.59 6.22
C CYS A 707 -26.05 7.65 6.99
N ILE A 708 -25.52 6.85 7.91
CA ILE A 708 -26.31 5.90 8.70
C ILE A 708 -27.21 6.63 9.70
N ARG A 709 -26.60 7.43 10.59
CA ARG A 709 -27.32 7.98 11.74
C ARG A 709 -28.16 9.20 11.40
N THR A 710 -27.67 10.07 10.53
CA THR A 710 -28.32 11.36 10.24
C THR A 710 -29.13 11.32 8.96
N PHE A 711 -28.60 10.74 7.87
CA PHE A 711 -29.33 10.66 6.59
C PHE A 711 -30.19 9.39 6.49
N GLY A 712 -30.14 8.51 7.50
CA GLY A 712 -30.97 7.32 7.60
C GLY A 712 -30.80 6.32 6.47
N ILE A 713 -29.60 6.23 5.90
CA ILE A 713 -29.27 5.22 4.89
C ILE A 713 -29.08 3.88 5.61
N PRO A 714 -29.78 2.80 5.21
CA PRO A 714 -29.53 1.46 5.75
C PRO A 714 -28.05 1.06 5.58
N ASP A 715 -27.44 0.43 6.58
CA ASP A 715 -26.00 0.09 6.53
C ASP A 715 -25.69 -0.88 5.37
N ASP A 716 -26.62 -1.79 5.03
CA ASP A 716 -26.53 -2.70 3.87
C ASP A 716 -26.73 -2.00 2.52
N HIS A 717 -27.14 -0.72 2.51
CA HIS A 717 -27.24 0.13 1.32
C HIS A 717 -26.00 1.02 1.13
N ILE A 718 -24.96 0.83 1.95
CA ILE A 718 -23.71 1.60 1.87
C ILE A 718 -22.58 0.69 1.40
N ARG A 719 -21.96 1.05 0.28
CA ARG A 719 -20.67 0.49 -0.15
C ARG A 719 -19.55 1.43 0.30
N PHE A 720 -18.83 1.04 1.34
CA PHE A 720 -17.66 1.76 1.87
C PHE A 720 -16.37 1.10 1.40
N ILE A 721 -15.43 1.89 0.91
CA ILE A 721 -14.16 1.40 0.37
C ILE A 721 -13.03 2.35 0.79
N ASP A 722 -12.01 1.80 1.42
CA ASP A 722 -10.74 2.46 1.68
C ASP A 722 -9.72 2.12 0.58
N ASN A 723 -8.93 3.10 0.16
CA ASN A 723 -7.83 2.95 -0.79
C ASN A 723 -8.24 2.19 -2.07
N ALA A 724 -9.30 2.66 -2.72
CA ALA A 724 -9.88 2.03 -3.90
C ALA A 724 -8.97 2.15 -5.14
N THR A 725 -8.75 1.01 -5.81
CA THR A 725 -8.09 0.94 -7.13
C THR A 725 -9.05 1.33 -8.26
N ALA A 726 -8.52 1.59 -9.45
CA ALA A 726 -9.27 2.07 -10.59
C ALA A 726 -10.33 1.06 -11.05
N GLY A 727 -10.05 -0.24 -10.90
CA GLY A 727 -11.03 -1.30 -11.15
C GLY A 727 -12.18 -1.26 -10.15
N ILE A 728 -11.85 -1.20 -8.85
CA ILE A 728 -12.82 -1.18 -7.75
C ILE A 728 -13.72 0.07 -7.81
N MET A 729 -13.14 1.24 -8.10
CA MET A 729 -13.91 2.49 -8.24
C MET A 729 -14.92 2.40 -9.40
N ARG A 730 -14.51 1.90 -10.57
CA ARG A 730 -15.41 1.74 -11.72
C ARG A 730 -16.56 0.78 -11.44
N GLU A 731 -16.25 -0.39 -10.89
CA GLU A 731 -17.25 -1.39 -10.53
C GLU A 731 -18.27 -0.82 -9.53
N SER A 732 -17.78 -0.06 -8.54
CA SER A 732 -18.64 0.49 -7.50
C SER A 732 -19.50 1.65 -7.99
N ILE A 733 -18.97 2.47 -8.90
CA ILE A 733 -19.76 3.50 -9.58
C ILE A 733 -20.85 2.85 -10.45
N ASP A 734 -20.51 1.79 -11.19
CA ASP A 734 -21.49 1.05 -11.99
C ASP A 734 -22.56 0.39 -11.10
N TRP A 735 -22.20 -0.12 -9.92
CA TRP A 735 -23.15 -0.61 -8.91
C TRP A 735 -24.15 0.49 -8.50
N LEU A 736 -23.67 1.69 -8.17
CA LEU A 736 -24.52 2.81 -7.77
C LEU A 736 -25.47 3.25 -8.91
N ILE A 737 -24.96 3.30 -10.14
CA ILE A 737 -25.75 3.61 -11.35
C ILE A 737 -26.82 2.55 -11.59
N ASN A 738 -26.47 1.26 -11.44
CA ASN A 738 -27.39 0.16 -11.65
C ASN A 738 -28.53 0.15 -10.62
N ILE A 739 -28.25 0.54 -9.37
CA ILE A 739 -29.29 0.73 -8.35
C ILE A 739 -30.30 1.78 -8.80
N GLY A 740 -29.85 2.96 -9.21
CA GLY A 740 -30.78 4.00 -9.63
C GLY A 740 -31.54 3.63 -10.91
N LYS A 741 -30.93 2.89 -11.84
CA LYS A 741 -31.64 2.33 -13.00
C LYS A 741 -32.73 1.33 -12.60
N ALA A 742 -32.49 0.54 -11.56
CA ALA A 742 -33.42 -0.46 -11.06
C ALA A 742 -34.53 0.14 -10.17
N ASN A 743 -34.25 1.26 -9.49
CA ASN A 743 -35.16 1.91 -8.56
C ASN A 743 -35.30 3.42 -8.84
N PRO A 744 -36.34 3.83 -9.59
CA PRO A 744 -36.61 5.24 -9.88
C PRO A 744 -36.85 6.13 -8.65
N ASP A 745 -37.21 5.53 -7.52
CA ASP A 745 -37.40 6.22 -6.25
C ASP A 745 -36.11 6.34 -5.43
N ALA A 746 -34.98 5.85 -5.95
CA ALA A 746 -33.70 5.90 -5.26
C ALA A 746 -33.18 7.33 -5.11
N GLU A 747 -32.49 7.57 -4.00
CA GLU A 747 -31.63 8.73 -3.79
C GLU A 747 -30.18 8.23 -3.65
N LEU A 748 -29.30 8.71 -4.53
CA LEU A 748 -27.94 8.20 -4.66
C LEU A 748 -26.95 9.17 -4.04
N PHE A 749 -26.09 8.68 -3.15
CA PHE A 749 -25.03 9.44 -2.52
C PHE A 749 -23.67 8.93 -3.01
N PHE A 750 -22.82 9.84 -3.46
CA PHE A 750 -21.43 9.56 -3.80
C PHE A 750 -20.53 10.47 -2.96
N TYR A 751 -19.65 9.87 -2.19
CA TYR A 751 -18.66 10.57 -1.39
C TYR A 751 -17.26 10.09 -1.79
N TYR A 752 -16.35 11.05 -2.01
CA TYR A 752 -14.95 10.77 -2.28
C TYR A 752 -14.05 11.74 -1.52
N SER A 753 -13.08 11.21 -0.78
CA SER A 753 -11.93 11.96 -0.24
C SER A 753 -10.62 11.37 -0.78
N GLY A 754 -9.73 12.21 -1.29
CA GLY A 754 -8.47 11.78 -1.92
C GLY A 754 -7.91 12.78 -2.92
N HIS A 755 -7.07 12.30 -3.85
CA HIS A 755 -6.53 13.13 -4.93
C HIS A 755 -7.52 13.31 -6.08
N GLY A 756 -7.55 14.52 -6.61
CA GLY A 756 -8.09 14.80 -7.94
C GLY A 756 -7.01 15.50 -8.78
N SER A 757 -7.15 15.40 -10.09
CA SER A 757 -6.29 16.16 -11.01
C SER A 757 -7.01 16.38 -12.34
N ASN A 758 -6.46 17.26 -13.15
CA ASN A 758 -6.98 17.54 -14.48
C ASN A 758 -6.02 17.04 -15.54
N ASP A 759 -6.58 16.60 -16.66
CA ASP A 759 -5.78 16.42 -17.86
C ASP A 759 -5.27 17.78 -18.36
N GLU A 760 -3.96 17.93 -18.54
CA GLU A 760 -3.33 19.21 -18.92
C GLU A 760 -3.78 19.70 -20.30
N ALA A 761 -4.14 18.77 -21.21
CA ALA A 761 -4.53 19.09 -22.57
C ALA A 761 -6.04 19.39 -22.69
N SER A 762 -6.89 18.48 -22.20
CA SER A 762 -8.35 18.60 -22.31
C SER A 762 -8.99 19.46 -21.22
N ARG A 763 -8.28 19.66 -20.10
CA ARG A 763 -8.78 20.27 -18.85
C ARG A 763 -9.91 19.48 -18.19
N GLU A 764 -10.07 18.22 -18.56
CA GLU A 764 -11.07 17.33 -17.98
C GLU A 764 -10.64 16.90 -16.57
N PRO A 765 -11.53 16.98 -15.56
CA PRO A 765 -11.21 16.61 -14.19
C PRO A 765 -11.42 15.12 -13.91
N TYR A 766 -10.50 14.52 -13.17
CA TYR A 766 -10.49 13.11 -12.78
C TYR A 766 -10.31 12.94 -11.27
N LEU A 767 -10.97 11.93 -10.70
CA LEU A 767 -10.59 11.37 -9.39
C LEU A 767 -9.46 10.38 -9.58
N LEU A 768 -8.52 10.33 -8.62
CA LEU A 768 -7.34 9.49 -8.69
C LEU A 768 -7.47 8.24 -7.80
N PRO A 769 -7.58 7.04 -8.39
CA PRO A 769 -7.46 5.78 -7.68
C PRO A 769 -6.07 5.58 -7.09
N VAL A 770 -5.93 4.73 -6.07
CA VAL A 770 -4.62 4.53 -5.41
C VAL A 770 -3.57 3.90 -6.33
N ASP A 771 -3.98 3.11 -7.32
CA ASP A 771 -3.14 2.44 -8.32
C ASP A 771 -2.87 3.29 -9.58
N VAL A 772 -3.23 4.57 -9.58
CA VAL A 772 -3.04 5.49 -10.71
C VAL A 772 -2.25 6.73 -10.27
N THR A 773 -1.29 7.15 -11.09
CA THR A 773 -0.49 8.35 -10.84
C THR A 773 -1.01 9.54 -11.65
N GLY A 774 -0.76 10.77 -11.19
CA GLY A 774 -1.13 12.01 -11.87
C GLY A 774 -0.45 12.17 -13.24
N LYS A 775 0.63 11.44 -13.51
CA LYS A 775 1.26 11.33 -14.84
C LYS A 775 0.37 10.60 -15.86
N TYR A 776 -0.48 9.68 -15.39
CA TYR A 776 -1.38 8.86 -16.22
C TYR A 776 -2.84 9.13 -15.86
N ILE A 777 -3.20 10.40 -15.67
CA ILE A 777 -4.52 10.82 -15.17
C ILE A 777 -5.71 10.27 -15.98
N GLN A 778 -5.50 9.98 -17.27
CA GLN A 778 -6.46 9.34 -18.17
C GLN A 778 -6.90 7.93 -17.72
N LEU A 779 -6.11 7.26 -16.88
CA LEU A 779 -6.46 5.97 -16.26
C LEU A 779 -7.31 6.13 -15.00
N GLY A 780 -7.53 7.36 -14.52
CA GLY A 780 -8.40 7.67 -13.38
C GLY A 780 -9.88 7.61 -13.71
N ILE A 781 -10.71 8.19 -12.85
CA ILE A 781 -12.16 8.26 -13.02
C ILE A 781 -12.54 9.64 -13.53
N SER A 782 -12.97 9.74 -14.80
CA SER A 782 -13.46 11.01 -15.36
C SER A 782 -14.73 11.46 -14.61
N LEU A 783 -14.70 12.67 -14.06
CA LEU A 783 -15.90 13.27 -13.44
C LEU A 783 -16.95 13.59 -14.49
N ASN A 784 -16.55 14.00 -15.70
CA ASN A 784 -17.51 14.29 -16.76
C ASN A 784 -18.27 13.03 -17.20
N GLU A 785 -17.59 11.88 -17.31
CA GLU A 785 -18.23 10.61 -17.59
C GLU A 785 -19.15 10.17 -16.44
N MET A 786 -18.68 10.30 -15.20
CA MET A 786 -19.47 9.96 -14.01
C MET A 786 -20.74 10.81 -13.91
N TYR A 787 -20.64 12.13 -14.10
CA TYR A 787 -21.79 13.03 -14.10
C TYR A 787 -22.75 12.76 -15.24
N ALA A 788 -22.26 12.45 -16.44
CA ALA A 788 -23.11 12.04 -17.56
C ALA A 788 -23.91 10.78 -17.20
N LYS A 789 -23.24 9.75 -16.68
CA LYS A 789 -23.90 8.52 -16.24
C LYS A 789 -24.95 8.77 -15.15
N LEU A 790 -24.63 9.56 -14.12
CA LEU A 790 -25.58 9.90 -13.04
C LEU A 790 -26.75 10.74 -13.56
N SER A 791 -26.53 11.62 -14.54
CA SER A 791 -27.57 12.46 -15.15
C SER A 791 -28.58 11.65 -15.97
N GLU A 792 -28.17 10.49 -16.49
CA GLU A 792 -29.04 9.56 -17.25
C GLU A 792 -29.88 8.64 -16.36
N VAL A 793 -29.55 8.54 -15.06
CA VAL A 793 -30.23 7.63 -14.14
C VAL A 793 -31.56 8.23 -13.70
N PRO A 794 -32.70 7.53 -13.89
CA PRO A 794 -33.97 7.97 -13.35
C PRO A 794 -33.92 7.79 -11.83
N CYS A 795 -33.69 8.86 -11.06
CA CYS A 795 -33.66 8.81 -9.60
C CYS A 795 -34.28 10.09 -8.99
N GLN A 796 -34.60 10.05 -7.70
CA GLN A 796 -35.14 11.21 -6.99
C GLN A 796 -34.09 12.30 -6.73
N GLY A 797 -32.81 11.93 -6.77
CA GLY A 797 -31.68 12.84 -6.67
C GLY A 797 -30.35 12.10 -6.54
N SER A 798 -29.31 12.66 -7.16
CA SER A 798 -27.92 12.25 -7.00
C SER A 798 -27.13 13.35 -6.30
N TYR A 799 -26.53 13.01 -5.15
CA TYR A 799 -25.75 13.91 -4.30
C TYR A 799 -24.29 13.50 -4.30
N VAL A 800 -23.43 14.37 -4.81
CA VAL A 800 -21.99 14.13 -4.92
C VAL A 800 -21.26 15.07 -3.96
N PHE A 801 -20.36 14.52 -3.15
CA PHE A 801 -19.50 15.26 -2.24
C PHE A 801 -18.04 14.87 -2.49
N LEU A 802 -17.22 15.84 -2.89
CA LEU A 802 -15.82 15.62 -3.29
C LEU A 802 -14.89 16.45 -2.40
N ASP A 803 -14.15 15.78 -1.52
CA ASP A 803 -13.01 16.36 -0.81
C ASP A 803 -11.69 16.02 -1.54
N ALA A 804 -11.49 16.67 -2.70
CA ALA A 804 -10.34 16.43 -3.57
C ALA A 804 -9.92 17.72 -4.29
N CYS A 805 -8.62 17.85 -4.58
CA CYS A 805 -8.07 18.97 -5.35
C CYS A 805 -8.35 18.80 -6.84
N PHE A 806 -8.64 19.87 -7.59
CA PHE A 806 -8.70 19.82 -9.07
C PHE A 806 -7.92 20.98 -9.73
N SER A 807 -6.94 21.56 -9.04
CA SER A 807 -6.18 22.72 -9.53
C SER A 807 -4.81 22.36 -10.14
N GLY A 808 -4.53 21.07 -10.36
CA GLY A 808 -3.31 20.58 -11.01
C GLY A 808 -2.00 20.77 -10.23
N GLY A 809 -2.05 20.88 -8.90
CA GLY A 809 -0.95 21.42 -8.08
C GLY A 809 -0.01 20.44 -7.37
N TYR A 810 -0.21 19.13 -7.45
CA TYR A 810 0.64 18.16 -6.72
C TYR A 810 1.19 17.13 -7.70
N LYS A 811 2.51 17.15 -7.91
CA LYS A 811 3.26 16.09 -8.61
C LYS A 811 4.46 15.72 -7.74
N SER A 812 4.48 14.45 -7.31
CA SER A 812 5.62 13.61 -6.87
C SER A 812 6.72 14.16 -5.91
N LYS A 813 7.29 13.25 -5.11
CA LYS A 813 8.29 13.44 -4.03
C LYS A 813 9.66 14.10 -4.39
N GLU A 814 9.83 14.80 -5.50
CA GLU A 814 11.09 15.47 -5.85
C GLU A 814 11.02 16.99 -5.60
N PRO A 815 11.85 17.56 -4.71
CA PRO A 815 12.08 19.00 -4.68
C PRO A 815 13.31 19.32 -5.54
N LEU A 816 13.14 19.89 -6.73
CA LEU A 816 14.04 20.92 -7.27
C LEU A 816 13.56 21.50 -8.61
N VAL A 817 13.62 22.83 -8.66
CA VAL A 817 13.32 23.74 -9.77
C VAL A 817 11.84 23.97 -10.03
N ALA A 818 11.44 25.22 -9.78
CA ALA A 818 10.19 25.82 -10.21
C ALA A 818 9.91 25.58 -11.70
N GLN A 819 9.27 24.46 -12.04
CA GLN A 819 8.38 24.46 -13.19
C GLN A 819 7.16 25.25 -12.75
N LYS A 820 6.92 26.38 -13.40
CA LYS A 820 5.63 27.08 -13.33
C LYS A 820 4.55 26.09 -13.78
N GLY A 821 4.05 25.28 -12.86
CA GLY A 821 2.85 24.48 -13.08
C GLY A 821 1.76 25.46 -13.45
N VAL A 822 1.28 25.37 -14.69
CA VAL A 822 0.12 26.15 -15.11
C VAL A 822 -1.03 25.57 -14.31
N ARG A 823 -1.50 26.34 -13.35
CA ARG A 823 -2.80 26.18 -12.71
C ARG A 823 -3.84 26.13 -13.85
N VAL A 824 -4.55 24.99 -13.97
CA VAL A 824 -5.53 24.74 -15.02
C VAL A 824 -6.93 24.63 -14.42
N VAL A 825 -7.80 25.58 -14.75
CA VAL A 825 -9.22 25.55 -14.37
C VAL A 825 -9.90 24.32 -15.01
N PRO A 826 -10.56 23.46 -14.22
CA PRO A 826 -11.28 22.30 -14.73
C PRO A 826 -12.46 22.70 -15.62
N LYS A 827 -12.70 21.93 -16.69
CA LYS A 827 -13.82 22.09 -17.61
C LYS A 827 -14.87 21.00 -17.40
N TYR A 828 -15.97 21.37 -16.75
CA TYR A 828 -17.12 20.50 -16.54
C TYR A 828 -18.06 20.49 -17.76
N SER A 829 -18.63 19.33 -18.08
CA SER A 829 -19.75 19.20 -19.01
C SER A 829 -21.05 19.77 -18.41
N VAL A 830 -22.04 20.07 -19.26
CA VAL A 830 -23.37 20.50 -18.80
C VAL A 830 -24.06 19.30 -18.16
N MET A 831 -24.42 19.44 -16.88
CA MET A 831 -25.20 18.44 -16.15
C MET A 831 -26.70 18.59 -16.46
N SER A 832 -27.45 17.49 -16.39
CA SER A 832 -28.90 17.45 -16.54
C SER A 832 -29.54 16.59 -15.46
N GLY A 833 -30.87 16.63 -15.35
CA GLY A 833 -31.61 15.85 -14.35
C GLY A 833 -31.43 16.36 -12.92
N LYS A 834 -31.64 15.49 -11.92
CA LYS A 834 -31.51 15.84 -10.49
C LYS A 834 -30.13 15.47 -9.95
N LEU A 835 -29.09 16.20 -10.37
CA LEU A 835 -27.71 16.04 -9.91
C LEU A 835 -27.20 17.32 -9.22
N ILE A 836 -26.60 17.15 -8.05
CA ILE A 836 -25.86 18.19 -7.32
C ILE A 836 -24.49 17.67 -6.88
N CYS A 837 -23.47 18.51 -7.02
CA CYS A 837 -22.11 18.23 -6.57
C CYS A 837 -21.56 19.36 -5.70
N PHE A 838 -21.04 19.01 -4.52
CA PHE A 838 -20.25 19.89 -3.67
C PHE A 838 -18.78 19.50 -3.77
N SER A 839 -17.91 20.44 -4.09
CA SER A 839 -16.46 20.23 -4.15
C SER A 839 -15.73 21.11 -3.13
N SER A 840 -14.63 20.59 -2.59
CA SER A 840 -13.89 21.24 -1.52
C SER A 840 -13.13 22.50 -1.94
N SER A 841 -12.85 22.69 -3.23
CA SER A 841 -12.20 23.89 -3.77
C SER A 841 -12.78 24.32 -5.12
N SER A 842 -12.47 25.56 -5.53
CA SER A 842 -12.91 26.17 -6.79
C SER A 842 -11.71 26.59 -7.65
N GLY A 843 -11.86 26.49 -8.97
CA GLY A 843 -10.88 26.97 -9.95
C GLY A 843 -9.46 26.43 -9.70
N GLU A 844 -8.54 27.31 -9.32
CA GLU A 844 -7.12 27.03 -9.16
C GLU A 844 -6.67 26.80 -7.70
N GLN A 845 -7.62 26.59 -6.79
CA GLN A 845 -7.37 26.40 -5.37
C GLN A 845 -7.18 24.91 -5.02
N THR A 846 -6.26 24.64 -4.09
CA THR A 846 -6.01 23.31 -3.55
C THR A 846 -6.83 23.05 -2.30
N SER A 847 -7.35 21.84 -2.16
CA SER A 847 -7.95 21.33 -0.92
C SER A 847 -6.87 21.06 0.12
N SER A 848 -7.09 21.52 1.34
CA SER A 848 -6.12 21.48 2.43
C SER A 848 -6.56 20.55 3.55
N VAL A 849 -5.57 20.06 4.31
CA VAL A 849 -5.75 19.16 5.45
C VAL A 849 -5.79 19.94 6.76
N PHE A 850 -6.72 19.60 7.64
CA PHE A 850 -6.86 20.18 8.98
C PHE A 850 -6.22 19.24 10.04
N TYR A 851 -4.90 19.31 10.15
CA TYR A 851 -4.11 18.39 10.99
C TYR A 851 -4.55 18.36 12.47
N ASP A 852 -4.89 19.50 13.07
CA ASP A 852 -5.34 19.56 14.48
C ASP A 852 -6.61 18.75 14.72
N LYS A 853 -7.47 18.66 13.70
CA LYS A 853 -8.74 17.93 13.77
C LYS A 853 -8.64 16.52 13.20
N ARG A 854 -7.60 16.21 12.42
CA ARG A 854 -7.40 14.94 11.70
C ARG A 854 -8.48 14.68 10.65
N GLN A 855 -8.84 15.71 9.88
CA GLN A 855 -9.79 15.67 8.76
C GLN A 855 -9.39 16.64 7.64
N GLY A 856 -10.01 16.55 6.47
CA GLY A 856 -10.03 17.62 5.46
C GLY A 856 -10.83 18.86 5.94
N TYR A 857 -10.41 20.08 5.58
CA TYR A 857 -11.12 21.29 5.99
C TYR A 857 -12.58 21.30 5.53
N PHE A 858 -12.84 20.81 4.32
CA PHE A 858 -14.18 20.77 3.75
C PHE A 858 -15.05 19.75 4.48
N THR A 859 -14.59 18.50 4.59
CA THR A 859 -15.32 17.44 5.29
C THR A 859 -15.61 17.82 6.74
N TYR A 860 -14.63 18.37 7.45
CA TYR A 860 -14.80 18.81 8.83
C TYR A 860 -15.94 19.83 8.96
N TYR A 861 -15.90 20.93 8.21
CA TYR A 861 -16.92 21.96 8.32
C TYR A 861 -18.28 21.55 7.74
N LEU A 862 -18.28 20.69 6.70
CA LEU A 862 -19.51 20.12 6.16
C LEU A 862 -20.25 19.34 7.25
N ILE A 863 -19.58 18.37 7.86
CA ILE A 863 -20.16 17.53 8.91
C ILE A 863 -20.46 18.34 10.16
N LYS A 864 -19.55 19.25 10.57
CA LYS A 864 -19.76 20.10 11.76
C LYS A 864 -21.02 20.96 11.63
N ASN A 865 -21.26 21.55 10.46
CA ASN A 865 -22.47 22.34 10.22
C ASN A 865 -23.75 21.48 10.26
N ILE A 866 -23.69 20.22 9.81
CA ILE A 866 -24.80 19.26 9.94
C ILE A 866 -25.03 18.92 11.41
N GLN A 867 -23.95 18.63 12.16
CA GLN A 867 -23.98 18.33 13.59
C GLN A 867 -24.59 19.48 14.39
N ASP A 868 -24.10 20.71 14.19
CA ASP A 868 -24.55 21.92 14.90
C ASP A 868 -26.02 22.25 14.61
N ALA A 869 -26.48 21.95 13.38
CA ALA A 869 -27.89 22.08 13.00
C ALA A 869 -28.76 20.88 13.42
N LYS A 870 -28.19 19.89 14.13
CA LYS A 870 -28.84 18.63 14.51
C LYS A 870 -29.45 17.88 13.32
N GLY A 871 -28.76 17.92 12.18
CA GLY A 871 -29.18 17.38 10.89
C GLY A 871 -30.19 18.25 10.13
N ASN A 872 -30.85 19.20 10.78
CA ASN A 872 -31.93 19.99 10.17
C ASN A 872 -31.38 21.26 9.47
N ILE A 873 -30.66 21.05 8.38
CA ILE A 873 -30.08 22.12 7.55
C ILE A 873 -30.40 21.88 6.07
N SER A 874 -30.76 22.93 5.34
CA SER A 874 -30.98 22.83 3.91
C SER A 874 -29.64 22.72 3.17
N LEU A 875 -29.62 22.12 1.99
CA LEU A 875 -28.40 22.01 1.17
C LEU A 875 -27.81 23.39 0.81
N GLY A 876 -28.66 24.40 0.60
CA GLY A 876 -28.21 25.78 0.35
C GLY A 876 -27.52 26.39 1.56
N ASP A 877 -28.11 26.24 2.76
CA ASP A 877 -27.52 26.76 4.00
C ASP A 877 -26.26 25.99 4.39
N LEU A 878 -26.24 24.68 4.18
CA LEU A 878 -25.09 23.82 4.39
C LEU A 878 -23.91 24.27 3.53
N TYR A 879 -24.15 24.53 2.24
CA TYR A 879 -23.13 25.08 1.34
C TYR A 879 -22.61 26.43 1.83
N ASN A 880 -23.50 27.38 2.10
CA ASN A 880 -23.12 28.74 2.48
C ASN A 880 -22.27 28.75 3.77
N ARG A 881 -22.70 28.01 4.80
CA ARG A 881 -21.96 27.92 6.07
C ARG A 881 -20.64 27.19 5.93
N THR A 882 -20.61 26.10 5.15
CA THR A 882 -19.38 25.34 4.91
C THR A 882 -18.38 26.20 4.16
N ARG A 883 -18.83 26.90 3.11
CA ARG A 883 -18.00 27.84 2.35
C ARG A 883 -17.42 28.93 3.25
N GLU A 884 -18.24 29.62 4.03
CA GLU A 884 -17.80 30.70 4.91
C GLU A 884 -16.75 30.22 5.94
N LYS A 885 -16.98 29.05 6.56
CA LYS A 885 -16.06 28.50 7.57
C LYS A 885 -14.75 28.01 6.96
N VAL A 886 -14.79 27.34 5.81
CA VAL A 886 -13.59 26.88 5.11
C VAL A 886 -12.76 28.07 4.62
N GLU A 887 -13.39 29.08 4.02
CA GLU A 887 -12.70 30.30 3.58
C GLU A 887 -12.04 31.02 4.77
N ALA A 888 -12.77 31.19 5.87
CA ALA A 888 -12.25 31.86 7.07
C ALA A 888 -11.07 31.09 7.70
N ALA A 889 -11.18 29.76 7.81
CA ALA A 889 -10.14 28.93 8.42
C ALA A 889 -8.87 28.85 7.55
N THR A 890 -9.03 28.76 6.23
CA THR A 890 -7.90 28.64 5.30
C THR A 890 -7.26 29.98 4.91
N ALA A 891 -7.97 31.09 5.10
CA ALA A 891 -7.39 32.43 4.94
C ALA A 891 -6.22 32.69 5.90
N VAL A 892 -6.27 32.13 7.12
CA VAL A 892 -5.23 32.30 8.16
C VAL A 892 -3.91 31.61 7.76
N SER A 893 -3.98 30.52 6.98
CA SER A 893 -2.81 29.76 6.51
C SER A 893 -2.21 30.28 5.20
N GLY A 894 -2.79 31.34 4.61
CA GLY A 894 -2.34 31.93 3.34
C GLY A 894 -2.65 31.09 2.09
N LYS A 895 -3.36 29.96 2.24
CA LYS A 895 -3.81 29.08 1.14
C LYS A 895 -5.33 29.06 1.07
N LEU A 896 -5.92 30.12 0.49
CA LEU A 896 -7.37 30.25 0.40
C LEU A 896 -8.02 29.07 -0.35
N GLN A 897 -8.96 28.40 0.32
CA GLN A 897 -9.79 27.34 -0.22
C GLN A 897 -11.27 27.79 -0.21
N THR A 898 -11.90 27.80 -1.38
CA THR A 898 -13.32 28.16 -1.52
C THR A 898 -14.12 26.96 -2.03
N PRO A 899 -14.97 26.33 -1.19
CA PRO A 899 -15.89 25.30 -1.64
C PRO A 899 -16.83 25.78 -2.74
N GLN A 900 -17.12 24.89 -3.70
CA GLN A 900 -18.02 25.16 -4.83
C GLN A 900 -19.20 24.19 -4.83
N VAL A 901 -20.33 24.66 -5.36
CA VAL A 901 -21.48 23.82 -5.69
C VAL A 901 -21.74 23.89 -7.20
N LEU A 902 -21.92 22.73 -7.81
CA LEU A 902 -22.35 22.56 -9.20
C LEU A 902 -23.73 21.90 -9.16
N VAL A 903 -24.71 22.47 -9.84
CA VAL A 903 -26.08 21.94 -9.85
C VAL A 903 -26.58 21.87 -11.29
N SER A 904 -27.28 20.78 -11.61
CA SER A 904 -28.04 20.69 -12.86
C SER A 904 -29.06 21.83 -12.98
N PRO A 905 -29.16 22.51 -14.14
CA PRO A 905 -30.17 23.54 -14.36
C PRO A 905 -31.62 23.06 -14.17
N ASP A 906 -31.85 21.75 -14.31
CA ASP A 906 -33.18 21.14 -14.18
C ASP A 906 -33.65 21.03 -12.72
N TRP A 907 -32.71 21.10 -11.76
CA TRP A 907 -33.01 20.98 -10.34
C TRP A 907 -33.14 22.36 -9.69
N THR A 908 -34.33 22.92 -9.66
CA THR A 908 -34.57 24.32 -9.24
C THR A 908 -34.79 24.51 -7.74
N ASP A 909 -35.18 23.47 -7.00
CA ASP A 909 -35.54 23.50 -5.57
C ASP A 909 -34.49 22.85 -4.65
N TRP A 910 -33.34 22.44 -5.19
CA TRP A 910 -32.26 21.74 -4.48
C TRP A 910 -31.84 22.41 -3.16
N ASN A 911 -31.80 23.74 -3.15
CA ASN A 911 -31.28 24.55 -2.05
C ASN A 911 -32.18 24.52 -0.80
N THR A 912 -33.45 24.13 -0.95
CA THR A 912 -34.41 23.99 0.16
C THR A 912 -34.44 22.58 0.76
N LYS A 913 -33.81 21.60 0.10
CA LYS A 913 -33.85 20.19 0.52
C LYS A 913 -33.03 19.95 1.78
N VAL A 914 -33.56 19.15 2.69
CA VAL A 914 -32.93 18.73 3.96
C VAL A 914 -32.68 17.22 3.89
N LEU A 915 -31.50 16.77 4.34
CA LEU A 915 -31.08 15.36 4.25
C LEU A 915 -31.45 14.50 5.47
N LYS A 916 -31.88 15.11 6.58
CA LYS A 916 -32.23 14.41 7.83
C LYS A 916 -33.48 13.54 7.74
#